data_AF-A0A1S2JW63-F1
#
_entry.id   AF-A0A1S2JW63-F1
#
_cell.length_a   1.000
_cell.length_b   1.000
_cell.length_c   1.000
_cell.angle_alpha   90.00
_cell.angle_beta   90.00
_cell.angle_gamma   90.00
#
_symmetry.space_group_name_H-M   'P 1'
#
loop_
_entity.id
_entity.type
_entity.pdbx_description
1 polymer ?
#
loop_
_entity_poly.entity_id
_entity_poly.type
_entity_poly.pdbx_seq_one_letter_code
_entity_poly.pdbx_strand_id
1 'polypeptide(L)'
;MATEPQQKEQTRSPAAQVPGPEIAVPDEWRYSIGANGMARGAYKLRGRGDDALWVMLAPLPYVTEVIIKRDGQGEPSDHLYRLTMDPASALSVLCSRRDIQRGNWAAKLGVPLSLDDRVVKAVGTAILAVATDAPWMESIPGWSENTLHMPSAKSAPSGYGTTVGTEEEAREKWPRINGLLSRPGCEKAALYVGAGLGGLYVRRFARKSAIWHACGKTSGGKTSSITCVSALFGPPERVMRSWGMAPVALTADLLKLGCLTAPRDEFARAARRTPRDVETMVFDITEGGDRVRTNRETGETYTNGSWFGFMPSTGNDSILDLATDNGGLNARVIELKGPLTDSGPTSDKIVLLSQQAAGWPFKWLLDNMTVEKAWQHIAQAERDLGAETMDGLPRRIAAVLAGGVAGAAMLDELVGTDTVRPAALKAALAALGDLVSEAADAAMEPSEKLLNSILEAMASEPGSFPSRTVFTDPSDEVPMAALRNVMGVRYMEDVPGGIERRIAIFANKLKPIAEAAGIVSPRIALRDLRDQGVLIPEEHESRKGLTQRVNLGQRNGRVSCYVFRQPPEEEPKKAPEVGPSQAVLDEDLAPMPPAPFHLRPHGTPADVVPPTVGTAATAPTASTAPTGGTAPAAQGRAPGASTPVPPTQDSAPPTGTVPPARASHASRRKPVVLAQIRAVTAGGLFNPATGTFTTLEGPAASDLVALVELVADEVGSHDVTLVMDDDVRARYGLNGNRPGLGKPWHAAFLPLVEAGWHQPRKPGHRPRVQQTTSIEHPERHGHVRITVADWLRPSEFPKGPKGDTAGAPEMALRLARYAELVGWSFTGTAANTAIWALRGLLDSTRKTFIKMVPDSSPEWPTWQAGDSWSRKLTDEEKAGGFVVGYDGVKNYLPAYKQAIVAGAELVHKTGGVLFDEKMAGLWLMRVPEWPHALVPAPVHEVEAGKLVWVTTAIVKLYVETGISPEVEEAWIAPAIGFQGFRDFTDRLRDALKVVEAHPEDADEMVVRDAMKATYRTLHGKLRNDDQMVIARPDWGYAVRDEAWTGVLRKVYRSAGILQEVDIKRYPVAVDTDEVVYATADPDPRASVPAGLKLAPEDALPELGQFRPKTAMTAKEWEETRG
;
A
#
# COMPACT_ATOMS: atom_id res chain seq x y z
N MET A 1 44.82 -75.16 62.36
CA MET A 1 44.42 -73.93 63.08
C MET A 1 44.73 -72.74 62.19
N ALA A 2 43.86 -71.74 62.24
CA ALA A 2 43.61 -70.71 61.24
C ALA A 2 44.83 -69.94 60.73
N THR A 3 44.79 -69.63 59.43
CA THR A 3 45.65 -68.66 58.76
C THR A 3 44.79 -67.47 58.31
N GLU A 4 45.18 -66.28 58.74
CA GLU A 4 44.62 -64.97 58.37
C GLU A 4 44.97 -64.58 56.92
N PRO A 5 44.11 -63.79 56.26
CA PRO A 5 44.50 -62.94 55.15
C PRO A 5 44.33 -61.43 55.43
N GLN A 6 45.22 -60.66 54.80
CA GLN A 6 45.33 -59.20 54.79
C GLN A 6 44.11 -58.50 54.15
N GLN A 7 43.66 -57.42 54.78
CA GLN A 7 42.65 -56.48 54.27
C GLN A 7 43.22 -55.59 53.15
N LYS A 8 42.51 -55.52 52.02
CA LYS A 8 42.68 -54.51 50.97
C LYS A 8 41.90 -53.26 51.33
N GLU A 9 42.58 -52.12 51.42
CA GLU A 9 41.97 -50.78 51.41
C GLU A 9 41.17 -50.58 50.11
N GLN A 10 39.85 -50.47 50.24
CA GLN A 10 38.96 -49.98 49.19
C GLN A 10 39.01 -48.45 49.18
N THR A 11 39.69 -47.89 48.19
CA THR A 11 39.51 -46.48 47.78
C THR A 11 38.05 -46.26 47.37
N ARG A 12 37.29 -45.50 48.18
CA ARG A 12 35.95 -45.01 47.81
C ARG A 12 36.06 -44.15 46.54
N SER A 13 35.29 -44.49 45.50
CA SER A 13 35.11 -43.67 44.30
C SER A 13 34.64 -42.26 44.69
N PRO A 14 35.09 -41.19 44.00
CA PRO A 14 34.60 -39.84 44.24
C PRO A 14 33.09 -39.79 43.97
N ALA A 15 32.31 -39.31 44.94
CA ALA A 15 30.89 -39.04 44.74
C ALA A 15 30.71 -38.15 43.51
N ALA A 16 29.83 -38.55 42.58
CA ALA A 16 29.58 -37.82 41.34
C ALA A 16 29.19 -36.37 41.66
N GLN A 17 30.00 -35.41 41.20
CA GLN A 17 29.74 -34.00 41.42
C GLN A 17 28.35 -33.64 40.86
N VAL A 18 27.49 -33.15 41.73
CA VAL A 18 26.12 -32.83 41.40
C VAL A 18 26.07 -31.40 40.84
N PRO A 19 25.52 -31.18 39.63
CA PRO A 19 25.27 -29.83 39.11
C PRO A 19 24.26 -29.08 40.01
N GLY A 20 24.49 -27.79 40.29
CA GLY A 20 23.55 -26.93 41.05
C GLY A 20 23.34 -25.57 40.37
N PRO A 21 22.56 -24.62 40.94
CA PRO A 21 21.44 -24.76 41.88
C PRO A 21 20.12 -25.01 41.14
N GLU A 22 19.13 -25.49 41.90
CA GLU A 22 17.91 -26.15 41.45
C GLU A 22 16.84 -25.23 40.87
N ILE A 23 16.47 -25.48 39.61
CA ILE A 23 15.06 -25.43 39.21
C ILE A 23 14.63 -26.88 39.03
N ALA A 24 13.57 -27.25 39.74
CA ALA A 24 13.04 -28.61 39.74
C ALA A 24 12.63 -29.05 38.33
N VAL A 25 13.50 -29.82 37.69
CA VAL A 25 13.19 -30.66 36.53
C VAL A 25 13.05 -32.10 37.06
N PRO A 26 12.35 -33.02 36.36
CA PRO A 26 12.21 -34.41 36.80
C PRO A 26 13.56 -35.04 37.17
N ASP A 27 13.58 -35.93 38.17
CA ASP A 27 14.75 -36.46 38.92
C ASP A 27 16.00 -36.88 38.10
N GLU A 28 15.90 -37.02 36.79
CA GLU A 28 16.99 -37.38 35.87
C GLU A 28 17.71 -36.19 35.22
N TRP A 29 17.27 -34.93 35.40
CA TRP A 29 17.80 -33.77 34.67
C TRP A 29 18.28 -32.64 35.57
N ARG A 30 19.40 -32.03 35.22
CA ARG A 30 19.96 -30.83 35.87
C ARG A 30 20.65 -29.94 34.85
N TYR A 31 20.87 -28.67 35.17
CA TYR A 31 21.71 -27.79 34.38
C TYR A 31 22.80 -27.17 35.26
N SER A 32 23.92 -26.79 34.65
CA SER A 32 25.00 -26.04 35.29
C SER A 32 25.13 -24.70 34.58
N ILE A 33 25.24 -23.63 35.37
CA ILE A 33 25.61 -22.28 34.91
C ILE A 33 27.13 -22.05 34.91
N GLY A 34 27.93 -23.12 35.02
CA GLY A 34 29.40 -23.05 35.08
C GLY A 34 29.96 -23.12 36.50
N ALA A 35 29.15 -23.54 37.48
CA ALA A 35 29.54 -23.65 38.88
C ALA A 35 30.11 -25.05 39.21
N ASN A 36 30.83 -25.15 40.33
CA ASN A 36 31.32 -26.42 40.89
C ASN A 36 32.20 -27.27 39.95
N GLY A 37 32.97 -26.63 39.06
CA GLY A 37 33.85 -27.31 38.10
C GLY A 37 33.14 -27.97 36.92
N MET A 38 31.81 -27.84 36.83
CA MET A 38 31.00 -28.37 35.73
C MET A 38 30.80 -27.30 34.65
N ALA A 39 31.06 -27.65 33.39
CA ALA A 39 30.85 -26.75 32.25
C ALA A 39 29.37 -26.32 32.11
N ARG A 40 29.12 -25.13 31.53
CA ARG A 40 27.76 -24.62 31.26
C ARG A 40 26.99 -25.54 30.32
N GLY A 41 25.91 -26.15 30.78
CA GLY A 41 25.16 -27.12 29.98
C GLY A 41 23.95 -27.71 30.68
N ALA A 42 23.10 -28.36 29.91
CA ALA A 42 22.07 -29.26 30.41
C ALA A 42 22.63 -30.69 30.47
N TYR A 43 22.42 -31.35 31.60
CA TYR A 43 22.93 -32.68 31.92
C TYR A 43 21.78 -33.62 32.22
N LYS A 44 21.95 -34.89 31.84
CA LYS A 44 21.05 -35.98 32.22
C LYS A 44 21.83 -37.06 32.96
N LEU A 45 21.27 -37.54 34.06
CA LEU A 45 21.81 -38.66 34.81
C LEU A 45 21.61 -39.93 33.97
N ARG A 46 22.70 -40.62 33.64
CA ARG A 46 22.68 -41.94 33.01
C ARG A 46 23.21 -42.98 33.97
N GLY A 47 22.51 -44.11 34.08
CA GLY A 47 22.83 -45.20 35.01
C GLY A 47 21.82 -45.31 36.16
N ARG A 48 21.97 -46.32 37.00
CA ARG A 48 21.21 -46.52 38.24
C ARG A 48 22.19 -46.89 39.36
N GLY A 49 21.93 -46.45 40.58
CA GLY A 49 22.78 -46.74 41.74
C GLY A 49 24.11 -45.97 41.70
N ASP A 50 25.17 -46.60 42.20
CA ASP A 50 26.50 -45.97 42.38
C ASP A 50 27.22 -45.65 41.04
N ASP A 51 26.77 -46.22 39.92
CA ASP A 51 27.32 -45.98 38.57
C ASP A 51 26.67 -44.80 37.83
N ALA A 52 25.80 -44.04 38.51
CA ALA A 52 25.07 -42.94 37.88
C ALA A 52 26.00 -41.75 37.56
N LEU A 53 26.10 -41.40 36.27
CA LEU A 53 26.95 -40.31 35.77
C LEU A 53 26.12 -39.23 35.08
N TRP A 54 26.43 -37.97 35.38
CA TRP A 54 25.84 -36.83 34.68
C TRP A 54 26.51 -36.66 33.32
N VAL A 55 25.74 -36.85 32.24
CA VAL A 55 26.22 -36.66 30.87
C VAL A 55 25.65 -35.36 30.31
N MET A 56 26.53 -34.47 29.82
CA MET A 56 26.10 -33.25 29.14
C MET A 56 25.39 -33.61 27.84
N LEU A 57 24.18 -33.08 27.67
CA LEU A 57 23.37 -33.28 26.46
C LEU A 57 23.43 -32.10 25.50
N ALA A 58 23.59 -30.89 26.03
CA ALA A 58 23.75 -29.68 25.24
C ALA A 58 24.44 -28.59 26.07
N PRO A 59 25.29 -27.75 25.45
CA PRO A 59 25.87 -26.61 26.15
C PRO A 59 24.82 -25.50 26.34
N LEU A 60 24.99 -24.71 27.39
CA LEU A 60 24.05 -23.66 27.78
C LEU A 60 24.64 -22.27 27.49
N PRO A 61 24.00 -21.43 26.64
CA PRO A 61 24.52 -20.09 26.37
C PRO A 61 24.42 -19.17 27.60
N TYR A 62 25.13 -18.05 27.53
CA TYR A 62 24.92 -16.89 28.38
C TYR A 62 23.75 -16.07 27.83
N VAL A 63 22.88 -15.62 28.73
CA VAL A 63 21.87 -14.59 28.43
C VAL A 63 22.48 -13.27 28.88
N THR A 64 22.86 -12.41 27.94
CA THR A 64 23.54 -11.14 28.28
C THR A 64 22.58 -10.00 28.55
N GLU A 65 21.39 -10.03 27.95
CA GLU A 65 20.30 -9.08 28.19
C GLU A 65 18.95 -9.69 27.78
N VAL A 66 17.90 -9.25 28.48
CA VAL A 66 16.50 -9.47 28.11
C VAL A 66 15.96 -8.15 27.56
N ILE A 67 15.52 -8.17 26.31
CA ILE A 67 15.03 -7.01 25.60
C ILE A 67 13.50 -7.03 25.61
N ILE A 68 12.91 -6.03 26.25
CA ILE A 68 11.47 -5.84 26.38
C ILE A 68 10.93 -5.13 25.15
N LYS A 69 9.91 -5.71 24.53
CA LYS A 69 9.07 -5.01 23.55
C LYS A 69 7.78 -4.60 24.23
N ARG A 70 7.44 -3.32 24.11
CA ARG A 70 6.16 -2.80 24.56
C ARG A 70 5.21 -2.61 23.38
N ASP A 71 3.92 -2.78 23.64
CA ASP A 71 2.88 -2.43 22.68
C ASP A 71 2.60 -0.91 22.70
N GLY A 72 1.59 -0.48 21.93
CA GLY A 72 1.14 0.91 21.85
C GLY A 72 0.56 1.47 23.16
N GLN A 73 0.20 0.61 24.12
CA GLN A 73 -0.24 1.04 25.46
C GLN A 73 0.92 1.16 26.45
N GLY A 74 2.13 0.75 26.04
CA GLY A 74 3.30 0.72 26.92
C GLY A 74 3.40 -0.58 27.72
N GLU A 75 2.54 -1.57 27.48
CA GLU A 75 2.59 -2.84 28.19
C GLU A 75 3.61 -3.80 27.56
N PRO A 76 4.36 -4.59 28.34
CA PRO A 76 5.26 -5.62 27.79
C PRO A 76 4.48 -6.63 26.94
N SER A 77 4.76 -6.66 25.63
CA SER A 77 4.10 -7.55 24.66
C SER A 77 4.95 -8.74 24.25
N ASP A 78 6.28 -8.61 24.28
CA ASP A 78 7.21 -9.69 23.91
C ASP A 78 8.58 -9.49 24.58
N HIS A 79 9.33 -10.59 24.73
CA HIS A 79 10.69 -10.60 25.25
C HIS A 79 11.63 -11.24 24.22
N LEU A 80 12.71 -10.54 23.90
CA LEU A 80 13.82 -11.06 23.13
C LEU A 80 15.02 -11.29 24.06
N TYR A 81 15.77 -12.34 23.79
CA TYR A 81 16.89 -12.76 24.62
C TYR A 81 18.14 -12.68 23.78
N ARG A 82 19.14 -11.93 24.25
CA ARG A 82 20.46 -11.91 23.61
C ARG A 82 21.30 -13.04 24.17
N LEU A 83 21.68 -13.96 23.28
CA LEU A 83 22.40 -15.17 23.64
C LEU A 83 23.82 -15.12 23.06
N THR A 84 24.80 -15.61 23.83
CA THR A 84 26.17 -15.86 23.36
C THR A 84 26.76 -17.11 24.03
N MET A 85 27.71 -17.78 23.37
CA MET A 85 28.43 -18.91 23.98
C MET A 85 29.59 -18.49 24.86
N ASP A 86 30.05 -17.24 24.72
CA ASP A 86 31.16 -16.68 25.47
C ASP A 86 30.88 -15.20 25.72
N PRO A 87 30.82 -14.73 26.98
CA PRO A 87 30.53 -13.33 27.30
C PRO A 87 31.58 -12.37 26.72
N ALA A 88 32.80 -12.83 26.45
CA ALA A 88 33.83 -12.04 25.78
C ALA A 88 33.70 -12.03 24.24
N SER A 89 32.87 -12.91 23.67
CA SER A 89 32.71 -13.02 22.22
C SER A 89 31.89 -11.88 21.64
N ALA A 90 32.32 -11.39 20.47
CA ALA A 90 31.54 -10.47 19.67
C ALA A 90 30.26 -11.14 19.10
N LEU A 91 30.28 -12.46 18.92
CA LEU A 91 29.15 -13.20 18.37
C LEU A 91 28.03 -13.32 19.41
N SER A 92 26.90 -12.67 19.13
CA SER A 92 25.67 -12.81 19.91
C SER A 92 24.49 -12.83 18.97
N VAL A 93 23.42 -13.53 19.36
CA VAL A 93 22.20 -13.66 18.56
C VAL A 93 21.00 -13.19 19.35
N LEU A 94 20.02 -12.64 18.64
CA LEU A 94 18.72 -12.26 19.18
C LEU A 94 17.73 -13.42 18.98
N CYS A 95 17.14 -13.90 20.06
CA CYS A 95 16.17 -15.00 20.03
C CYS A 95 14.86 -14.59 20.69
N SER A 96 13.74 -14.93 20.05
CA SER A 96 12.43 -14.84 20.72
C SER A 96 12.27 -15.98 21.74
N ARG A 97 11.29 -15.86 22.65
CA ARG A 97 10.90 -16.99 23.52
C ARG A 97 10.58 -18.25 22.72
N ARG A 98 9.96 -18.11 21.54
CA ARG A 98 9.64 -19.20 20.61
C ARG A 98 10.89 -19.82 19.99
N ASP A 99 11.89 -19.01 19.63
CA ASP A 99 13.18 -19.54 19.14
C ASP A 99 13.89 -20.37 20.20
N ILE A 100 13.81 -19.97 21.47
CA ILE A 100 14.35 -20.72 22.61
C ILE A 100 13.60 -22.04 22.77
N GLN A 101 12.27 -21.99 22.84
CA GLN A 101 11.41 -23.17 23.01
C GLN A 101 11.51 -24.19 21.87
N ARG A 102 11.88 -23.76 20.66
CA ARG A 102 12.03 -24.63 19.49
C ARG A 102 13.47 -25.04 19.20
N GLY A 103 14.44 -24.57 19.98
CA GLY A 103 15.86 -24.90 19.76
C GLY A 103 16.52 -24.14 18.59
N ASN A 104 15.81 -23.22 17.91
CA ASN A 104 16.33 -22.45 16.77
C ASN A 104 17.57 -21.61 17.11
N TRP A 105 17.73 -21.25 18.39
CA TRP A 105 18.87 -20.50 18.89
C TRP A 105 20.22 -21.22 18.68
N ALA A 106 20.23 -22.56 18.76
CA ALA A 106 21.46 -23.34 18.66
C ALA A 106 22.06 -23.24 17.26
N ALA A 107 21.22 -23.33 16.21
CA ALA A 107 21.65 -23.12 14.83
C ALA A 107 22.19 -21.70 14.59
N LYS A 108 21.56 -20.67 15.19
CA LYS A 108 22.04 -19.28 15.08
C LYS A 108 23.41 -19.08 15.74
N LEU A 109 23.71 -19.82 16.81
CA LEU A 109 25.00 -19.79 17.52
C LEU A 109 26.03 -20.79 16.95
N GLY A 110 25.66 -21.61 15.97
CA GLY A 110 26.55 -22.65 15.42
C GLY A 110 26.82 -23.79 16.41
N VAL A 111 25.87 -24.09 17.28
CA VAL A 111 26.01 -25.08 18.36
C VAL A 111 25.17 -26.32 18.07
N PRO A 112 25.70 -27.54 18.26
CA PRO A 112 24.91 -28.76 18.09
C PRO A 112 23.86 -28.89 19.20
N LEU A 113 22.61 -29.16 18.81
CA LEU A 113 21.51 -29.44 19.73
C LEU A 113 20.71 -30.64 19.21
N SER A 114 20.40 -31.59 20.09
CA SER A 114 19.54 -32.73 19.75
C SER A 114 18.14 -32.26 19.33
N LEU A 115 17.54 -32.94 18.34
CA LEU A 115 16.16 -32.73 17.91
C LEU A 115 15.13 -33.40 18.84
N ASP A 116 15.58 -34.12 19.88
CA ASP A 116 14.69 -34.66 20.90
C ASP A 116 13.99 -33.53 21.65
N ASP A 117 12.66 -33.49 21.56
CA ASP A 117 11.80 -32.46 22.16
C ASP A 117 12.02 -32.32 23.67
N ARG A 118 12.39 -33.40 24.38
CA ARG A 118 12.71 -33.33 25.82
C ARG A 118 14.01 -32.56 26.07
N VAL A 119 15.03 -32.77 25.24
CA VAL A 119 16.31 -32.04 25.33
C VAL A 119 16.07 -30.57 25.01
N VAL A 120 15.35 -30.28 23.93
CA VAL A 120 15.05 -28.90 23.52
C VAL A 120 14.30 -28.14 24.61
N LYS A 121 13.26 -28.75 25.20
CA LYS A 121 12.48 -28.14 26.30
C LYS A 121 13.30 -27.96 27.56
N ALA A 122 14.14 -28.93 27.94
CA ALA A 122 14.99 -28.82 29.12
C ALA A 122 16.00 -27.68 28.98
N VAL A 123 16.71 -27.60 27.85
CA VAL A 123 17.67 -26.51 27.60
C VAL A 123 16.95 -25.17 27.47
N GLY A 124 15.81 -25.13 26.79
CA GLY A 124 15.01 -23.90 26.68
C GLY A 124 14.53 -23.38 28.04
N THR A 125 14.13 -24.28 28.94
CA THR A 125 13.76 -23.95 30.32
C THR A 125 14.96 -23.39 31.09
N ALA A 126 16.14 -24.02 30.97
CA ALA A 126 17.37 -23.53 31.59
C ALA A 126 17.80 -22.16 31.06
N ILE A 127 17.64 -21.88 29.76
CA ILE A 127 17.94 -20.55 29.19
C ILE A 127 17.00 -19.49 29.79
N LEU A 128 15.68 -19.77 29.83
CA LEU A 128 14.70 -18.82 30.37
C LEU A 128 14.85 -18.60 31.88
N ALA A 129 15.31 -19.63 32.60
CA ALA A 129 15.70 -19.52 34.00
C ALA A 129 16.88 -18.58 34.20
N VAL A 130 17.98 -18.78 33.46
CA VAL A 130 19.15 -17.90 33.54
C VAL A 130 18.80 -16.46 33.11
N ALA A 131 17.81 -16.31 32.23
CA ALA A 131 17.36 -14.99 31.79
C ALA A 131 16.72 -14.15 32.89
N THR A 132 16.27 -14.72 34.02
CA THR A 132 15.70 -13.93 35.13
C THR A 132 16.73 -13.02 35.78
N ASP A 133 18.00 -13.42 35.76
CA ASP A 133 19.11 -12.69 36.38
C ASP A 133 19.81 -11.76 35.38
N ALA A 134 19.45 -11.82 34.10
CA ALA A 134 20.01 -10.96 33.07
C ALA A 134 19.40 -9.55 33.12
N PRO A 135 20.14 -8.49 32.77
CA PRO A 135 19.62 -7.13 32.77
C PRO A 135 18.50 -6.96 31.74
N TRP A 136 17.44 -6.23 32.14
CA TRP A 136 16.29 -5.94 31.31
C TRP A 136 16.49 -4.60 30.60
N MET A 137 16.29 -4.58 29.29
CA MET A 137 16.55 -3.43 28.42
C MET A 137 15.33 -3.17 27.53
N GLU A 138 15.00 -1.91 27.30
CA GLU A 138 13.97 -1.56 26.32
C GLU A 138 14.45 -1.83 24.89
N SER A 139 13.57 -2.34 24.03
CA SER A 139 13.86 -2.62 22.62
C SER A 139 13.90 -1.39 21.73
N ILE A 140 13.25 -0.31 22.17
CA ILE A 140 13.03 0.92 21.42
C ILE A 140 13.37 2.08 22.37
N PRO A 141 14.01 3.16 21.90
CA PRO A 141 14.22 4.36 22.69
C PRO A 141 12.92 4.95 23.20
N GLY A 142 12.84 5.25 24.50
CA GLY A 142 11.60 5.68 25.13
C GLY A 142 11.84 6.41 26.44
N TRP A 143 10.90 7.27 26.79
CA TRP A 143 10.89 7.94 28.08
C TRP A 143 10.27 7.04 29.16
N SER A 144 10.89 6.98 30.33
CA SER A 144 10.16 6.83 31.59
C SER A 144 9.81 8.21 32.13
N GLU A 145 9.25 8.27 33.34
CA GLU A 145 8.85 9.52 33.98
C GLU A 145 9.93 10.61 33.91
N ASN A 146 11.20 10.30 34.22
CA ASN A 146 12.27 11.29 34.25
C ASN A 146 13.54 10.91 33.48
N THR A 147 13.54 9.79 32.74
CA THR A 147 14.76 9.30 32.08
C THR A 147 14.47 8.81 30.67
N LEU A 148 15.29 9.26 29.72
CA LEU A 148 15.30 8.72 28.36
C LEU A 148 16.11 7.42 28.36
N HIS A 149 15.44 6.30 28.13
CA HIS A 149 16.08 5.00 28.03
C HIS A 149 16.52 4.75 26.59
N MET A 150 17.78 4.36 26.46
CA MET A 150 18.36 3.89 25.20
C MET A 150 18.53 2.37 25.25
N PRO A 151 18.19 1.64 24.16
CA PRO A 151 18.60 0.26 24.02
C PRO A 151 20.12 0.13 24.06
N SER A 152 20.64 -1.05 24.37
CA SER A 152 22.09 -1.29 24.30
C SER A 152 22.64 -0.98 22.91
N ALA A 153 23.91 -0.63 22.79
CA ALA A 153 24.52 -0.25 21.50
C ALA A 153 24.36 -1.32 20.39
N LYS A 154 24.17 -2.60 20.77
CA LYS A 154 23.91 -3.74 19.85
C LYS A 154 22.44 -3.87 19.42
N SER A 155 21.52 -3.19 20.11
CA SER A 155 20.07 -3.22 19.90
C SER A 155 19.53 -1.86 19.46
N ALA A 156 20.28 -0.79 19.71
CA ALA A 156 19.92 0.58 19.37
C ALA A 156 19.76 0.79 17.86
N PRO A 157 18.92 1.74 17.45
CA PRO A 157 18.86 2.17 16.07
C PRO A 157 20.25 2.51 15.52
N SER A 158 20.56 2.04 14.31
CA SER A 158 21.90 2.12 13.73
C SER A 158 22.47 3.54 13.77
N GLY A 159 23.63 3.70 14.41
CA GLY A 159 24.37 4.96 14.51
C GLY A 159 24.05 5.80 15.75
N TYR A 160 22.84 5.72 16.31
CA TYR A 160 22.46 6.53 17.47
C TYR A 160 23.25 6.13 18.72
N GLY A 161 23.70 7.13 19.47
CA GLY A 161 24.54 6.95 20.66
C GLY A 161 25.99 6.53 20.37
N THR A 162 26.37 6.39 19.09
CA THR A 162 27.77 6.12 18.71
C THR A 162 28.55 7.42 18.66
N THR A 163 29.65 7.52 19.40
CA THR A 163 30.53 8.70 19.37
C THR A 163 31.67 8.53 18.37
N VAL A 164 32.12 9.65 17.78
CA VAL A 164 33.29 9.73 16.90
C VAL A 164 34.32 10.66 17.52
N GLY A 165 35.60 10.26 17.50
CA GLY A 165 36.68 10.97 18.16
C GLY A 165 36.68 10.79 19.69
N THR A 166 37.59 11.48 20.35
CA THR A 166 37.66 11.56 21.81
C THR A 166 36.74 12.64 22.38
N GLU A 167 36.45 12.60 23.68
CA GLU A 167 35.59 13.62 24.30
C GLU A 167 36.26 14.99 24.23
N GLU A 168 37.57 15.05 24.47
CA GLU A 168 38.39 16.26 24.43
C GLU A 168 38.32 16.92 23.05
N GLU A 169 38.46 16.13 21.99
CA GLU A 169 38.31 16.60 20.62
C GLU A 169 36.91 17.12 20.32
N ALA A 170 35.87 16.50 20.89
CA ALA A 170 34.50 16.94 20.72
C ALA A 170 34.23 18.25 21.47
N ARG A 171 34.77 18.39 22.68
CA ARG A 171 34.72 19.62 23.49
C ARG A 171 35.44 20.79 22.82
N GLU A 172 36.42 20.53 21.95
CA GLU A 172 37.04 21.58 21.10
C GLU A 172 36.15 21.94 19.89
N LYS A 173 35.56 20.94 19.23
CA LYS A 173 34.86 21.12 17.95
C LYS A 173 33.45 21.68 18.09
N TRP A 174 32.67 21.24 19.07
CA TRP A 174 31.28 21.70 19.23
C TRP A 174 31.13 23.20 19.55
N PRO A 175 31.99 23.84 20.38
CA PRO A 175 31.96 25.29 20.53
C PRO A 175 32.22 26.03 19.21
N ARG A 176 33.09 25.50 18.35
CA ARG A 176 33.33 26.05 17.01
C ARG A 176 32.12 25.90 16.10
N ILE A 177 31.43 24.74 16.15
CA ILE A 177 30.16 24.54 15.42
C ILE A 177 29.12 25.55 15.89
N ASN A 178 28.94 25.73 17.21
CA ASN A 178 28.03 26.71 17.79
C ASN A 178 28.35 28.14 17.31
N GLY A 179 29.64 28.52 17.32
CA GLY A 179 30.08 29.81 16.77
C GLY A 179 29.77 30.00 15.28
N LEU A 180 29.78 28.93 14.47
CA LEU A 180 29.38 28.99 13.06
C LEU A 180 27.86 29.11 12.88
N LEU A 181 27.08 28.40 13.69
CA LEU A 181 25.61 28.47 13.68
C LEU A 181 25.09 29.84 14.12
N SER A 182 25.83 30.55 14.97
CA SER A 182 25.48 31.88 15.47
C SER A 182 25.87 33.04 14.55
N ARG A 183 26.51 32.78 13.40
CA ARG A 183 26.90 33.84 12.46
C ARG A 183 25.65 34.48 11.82
N PRO A 184 25.68 35.79 11.51
CA PRO A 184 24.62 36.41 10.73
C PRO A 184 24.43 35.68 9.38
N GLY A 185 23.20 35.28 9.07
CA GLY A 185 22.86 34.46 7.91
C GLY A 185 22.77 32.95 8.20
N CYS A 186 23.14 32.49 9.40
CA CYS A 186 23.03 31.10 9.83
C CYS A 186 21.89 30.85 10.84
N GLU A 187 21.07 31.85 11.14
CA GLU A 187 20.05 31.77 12.20
C GLU A 187 19.04 30.63 11.96
N LYS A 188 18.65 30.39 10.70
CA LYS A 188 17.78 29.26 10.34
C LYS A 188 18.44 27.91 10.57
N ALA A 189 19.75 27.78 10.32
CA ALA A 189 20.50 26.56 10.66
C ALA A 189 20.57 26.36 12.19
N ALA A 190 20.78 27.41 12.97
CA ALA A 190 20.77 27.33 14.44
C ALA A 190 19.42 26.79 14.97
N LEU A 191 18.31 27.35 14.48
CA LEU A 191 16.97 26.88 14.81
C LEU A 191 16.74 25.42 14.39
N TYR A 192 17.13 25.08 13.16
CA TYR A 192 16.96 23.74 12.60
C TYR A 192 17.79 22.67 13.33
N VAL A 193 19.01 23.01 13.74
CA VAL A 193 19.88 22.15 14.57
C VAL A 193 19.29 21.99 15.97
N GLY A 194 18.79 23.08 16.57
CA GLY A 194 18.11 23.04 17.85
C GLY A 194 16.87 22.13 17.83
N ALA A 195 16.08 22.15 16.76
CA ALA A 195 14.95 21.24 16.59
C ALA A 195 15.36 19.76 16.66
N GLY A 196 16.62 19.45 16.33
CA GLY A 196 17.23 18.15 16.57
C GLY A 196 17.06 17.68 18.01
N LEU A 197 17.57 18.42 18.99
CA LEU A 197 17.48 18.04 20.41
C LEU A 197 16.07 18.23 20.99
N GLY A 198 15.36 19.30 20.59
CA GLY A 198 14.00 19.57 21.04
C GLY A 198 13.02 18.44 20.70
N GLY A 199 13.24 17.77 19.57
CA GLY A 199 12.46 16.63 19.12
C GLY A 199 12.41 15.45 20.12
N LEU A 200 13.44 15.28 20.95
CA LEU A 200 13.49 14.19 21.94
C LEU A 200 12.38 14.30 23.00
N TYR A 201 11.96 15.52 23.31
CA TYR A 201 11.07 15.80 24.44
C TYR A 201 9.59 15.90 24.04
N VAL A 202 9.27 15.73 22.75
CA VAL A 202 7.90 15.78 22.22
C VAL A 202 6.98 14.84 22.99
N ARG A 203 7.38 13.56 23.11
CA ARG A 203 6.60 12.56 23.85
C ARG A 203 6.48 12.90 25.33
N ARG A 204 7.58 13.32 25.96
CA ARG A 204 7.66 13.54 27.41
C ARG A 204 6.73 14.66 27.87
N PHE A 205 6.55 15.69 27.05
CA PHE A 205 5.69 16.83 27.37
C PHE A 205 4.35 16.81 26.63
N ALA A 206 3.93 15.65 26.11
CA ALA A 206 2.66 15.46 25.40
C ALA A 206 2.45 16.45 24.22
N ARG A 207 3.55 16.84 23.56
CA ARG A 207 3.53 17.74 22.40
C ARG A 207 3.28 16.95 21.12
N LYS A 208 2.93 17.66 20.04
CA LYS A 208 2.74 17.06 18.72
C LYS A 208 4.08 16.89 18.01
N SER A 209 4.24 15.75 17.33
CA SER A 209 5.34 15.54 16.41
C SER A 209 5.21 16.49 15.22
N ALA A 210 6.34 16.88 14.65
CA ALA A 210 6.38 17.82 13.53
C ALA A 210 7.50 17.48 12.55
N ILE A 211 7.28 17.80 11.29
CA ILE A 211 8.29 17.75 10.24
C ILE A 211 8.95 19.12 10.17
N TRP A 212 10.26 19.16 10.29
CA TRP A 212 11.03 20.39 10.10
C TRP A 212 11.66 20.30 8.72
N HIS A 213 11.20 21.07 7.75
CA HIS A 213 11.59 20.92 6.36
C HIS A 213 12.41 22.12 5.87
N ALA A 214 13.69 21.88 5.57
CA ALA A 214 14.52 22.86 4.87
C ALA A 214 14.33 22.74 3.36
N CYS A 215 13.74 23.75 2.73
CA CYS A 215 13.40 23.79 1.30
C CYS A 215 14.04 25.00 0.58
N GLY A 216 13.97 25.04 -0.75
CA GLY A 216 14.50 26.13 -1.58
C GLY A 216 15.65 25.70 -2.50
N LYS A 217 16.36 26.66 -3.11
CA LYS A 217 17.38 26.40 -4.14
C LYS A 217 18.52 25.49 -3.65
N THR A 218 19.15 24.77 -4.58
CA THR A 218 20.36 23.99 -4.33
C THR A 218 21.47 24.88 -3.75
N SER A 219 22.36 24.28 -2.94
CA SER A 219 23.52 24.94 -2.33
C SER A 219 23.25 25.96 -1.20
N GLY A 220 22.03 26.04 -0.67
CA GLY A 220 21.68 26.92 0.45
C GLY A 220 21.97 26.37 1.86
N GLY A 221 22.88 25.39 2.02
CA GLY A 221 23.23 24.84 3.35
C GLY A 221 22.27 23.82 3.97
N LYS A 222 21.26 23.35 3.22
CA LYS A 222 20.25 22.36 3.68
C LYS A 222 20.89 21.05 4.14
N THR A 223 21.67 20.42 3.26
CA THR A 223 22.35 19.14 3.53
C THR A 223 23.37 19.27 4.66
N SER A 224 24.09 20.40 4.75
CA SER A 224 25.03 20.65 5.85
C SER A 224 24.33 20.78 7.20
N SER A 225 23.18 21.44 7.24
CA SER A 225 22.39 21.62 8.46
C SER A 225 21.80 20.30 8.95
N ILE A 226 21.25 19.47 8.07
CA ILE A 226 20.75 18.13 8.47
C ILE A 226 21.88 17.15 8.81
N THR A 227 23.06 17.32 8.22
CA THR A 227 24.27 16.58 8.62
C THR A 227 24.66 16.94 10.06
N CYS A 228 24.63 18.22 10.41
CA CYS A 228 24.86 18.70 11.78
C CYS A 228 23.82 18.15 12.76
N VAL A 229 22.53 18.20 12.40
CA VAL A 229 21.46 17.56 13.21
C VAL A 229 21.74 16.08 13.45
N SER A 230 22.14 15.36 12.42
CA SER A 230 22.44 13.93 12.53
C SER A 230 23.65 13.68 13.44
N ALA A 231 24.67 14.54 13.35
CA ALA A 231 25.87 14.48 14.17
C ALA A 231 25.62 14.74 15.66
N LEU A 232 24.50 15.35 16.05
CA LEU A 232 24.12 15.44 17.47
C LEU A 232 24.00 14.03 18.08
N PHE A 233 23.43 13.08 17.32
CA PHE A 233 23.03 11.76 17.78
C PHE A 233 24.02 10.64 17.48
N GLY A 234 24.85 10.81 16.44
CA GLY A 234 25.84 9.82 16.03
C GLY A 234 26.37 10.08 14.62
N PRO A 235 27.15 9.16 14.04
CA PRO A 235 27.75 9.36 12.72
C PRO A 235 26.68 9.65 11.66
N PRO A 236 26.73 10.80 10.96
CA PRO A 236 25.68 11.22 10.04
C PRO A 236 25.33 10.18 8.97
N GLU A 237 26.30 9.43 8.46
CA GLU A 237 26.12 8.38 7.45
C GLU A 237 25.32 7.16 7.94
N ARG A 238 25.13 7.02 9.26
CA ARG A 238 24.34 5.95 9.88
C ARG A 238 22.98 6.45 10.39
N VAL A 239 22.98 7.67 10.94
CA VAL A 239 21.80 8.32 11.55
C VAL A 239 20.88 8.91 10.48
N MET A 240 21.43 9.62 9.49
CA MET A 240 20.68 10.24 8.40
C MET A 240 20.20 9.18 7.42
N ARG A 241 18.92 9.22 7.05
CA ARG A 241 18.34 8.33 6.03
C ARG A 241 17.77 9.15 4.88
N SER A 242 17.57 8.51 3.73
CA SER A 242 16.92 9.15 2.59
C SER A 242 15.40 9.00 2.67
N TRP A 243 14.68 9.95 2.08
CA TRP A 243 13.25 9.80 1.78
C TRP A 243 12.91 8.69 0.77
N GLY A 244 13.90 8.13 0.06
CA GLY A 244 13.74 7.06 -0.94
C GLY A 244 13.34 5.69 -0.37
N MET A 245 12.31 5.63 0.48
CA MET A 245 11.80 4.41 1.11
C MET A 245 10.29 4.25 0.85
N ALA A 246 9.81 3.01 0.82
CA ALA A 246 8.38 2.72 0.78
C ALA A 246 7.67 3.24 2.05
N PRO A 247 6.40 3.67 1.98
CA PRO A 247 5.67 4.20 3.15
C PRO A 247 5.67 3.27 4.36
N VAL A 248 5.49 1.97 4.15
CA VAL A 248 5.52 0.96 5.22
C VAL A 248 6.90 0.87 5.88
N ALA A 249 7.97 1.05 5.10
CA ALA A 249 9.33 1.05 5.63
C ALA A 249 9.61 2.32 6.44
N LEU A 250 9.08 3.47 6.00
CA LEU A 250 9.19 4.73 6.75
C LEU A 250 8.53 4.62 8.13
N THR A 251 7.27 4.17 8.20
CA THR A 251 6.59 3.96 9.48
C THR A 251 7.36 2.97 10.34
N ALA A 252 7.76 1.81 9.80
CA ALA A 252 8.50 0.80 10.57
C ALA A 252 9.86 1.30 11.08
N ASP A 253 10.52 2.21 10.36
CA ASP A 253 11.76 2.83 10.80
C ASP A 253 11.52 3.83 11.94
N LEU A 254 10.51 4.71 11.80
CA LEU A 254 10.12 5.64 12.87
C LEU A 254 9.73 4.91 14.15
N LEU A 255 9.00 3.81 14.06
CA LEU A 255 8.66 2.99 15.23
C LEU A 255 9.89 2.45 15.98
N LYS A 256 10.99 2.15 15.28
CA LYS A 256 12.25 1.74 15.92
C LYS A 256 12.97 2.89 16.61
N LEU A 257 12.72 4.12 16.17
CA LEU A 257 13.29 5.32 16.77
C LEU A 257 12.53 5.75 18.03
N GLY A 258 11.23 5.41 18.14
CA GLY A 258 10.40 5.67 19.32
C GLY A 258 10.23 7.17 19.59
N CYS A 259 11.17 7.80 20.29
CA CYS A 259 11.19 9.24 20.53
C CYS A 259 12.44 9.96 19.97
N LEU A 260 13.33 9.23 19.30
CA LEU A 260 14.50 9.85 18.68
C LEU A 260 14.11 10.67 17.45
N THR A 261 14.80 11.79 17.29
CA THR A 261 14.73 12.65 16.12
C THR A 261 15.15 11.88 14.86
N ALA A 262 14.39 12.02 13.78
CA ALA A 262 14.53 11.19 12.58
C ALA A 262 14.96 11.99 11.34
N PRO A 263 16.24 12.33 11.15
CA PRO A 263 16.67 13.10 9.99
C PRO A 263 16.45 12.35 8.66
N ARG A 264 15.86 13.04 7.68
CA ARG A 264 15.56 12.56 6.32
C ARG A 264 16.04 13.51 5.23
N ASP A 265 16.95 13.03 4.39
CA ASP A 265 17.52 13.82 3.31
C ASP A 265 16.81 13.57 1.96
N GLU A 266 16.68 14.65 1.18
CA GLU A 266 16.20 14.70 -0.21
C GLU A 266 14.75 14.24 -0.43
N PHE A 267 13.79 15.11 -0.10
CA PHE A 267 12.35 14.85 -0.27
C PHE A 267 11.95 14.57 -1.72
N ALA A 268 12.69 15.07 -2.73
CA ALA A 268 12.41 14.74 -4.12
C ALA A 268 12.51 13.22 -4.40
N ARG A 269 13.20 12.44 -3.56
CA ARG A 269 13.20 10.98 -3.67
C ARG A 269 11.89 10.34 -3.21
N ALA A 270 11.00 11.10 -2.57
CA ALA A 270 9.61 10.72 -2.31
C ALA A 270 8.67 11.00 -3.51
N ALA A 271 9.14 11.63 -4.60
CA ALA A 271 8.35 12.25 -5.70
C ALA A 271 7.55 11.30 -6.62
N ARG A 272 7.11 10.13 -6.13
CA ARG A 272 6.06 9.32 -6.77
C ARG A 272 4.76 9.32 -5.96
N ARG A 273 4.60 10.30 -5.08
CA ARG A 273 3.43 10.45 -4.21
C ARG A 273 2.51 11.52 -4.78
N THR A 274 1.22 11.22 -4.81
CA THR A 274 0.21 12.23 -5.11
C THR A 274 0.12 13.23 -3.95
N PRO A 275 -0.43 14.45 -4.15
CA PRO A 275 -0.66 15.41 -3.07
C PRO A 275 -1.34 14.81 -1.83
N ARG A 276 -2.37 13.99 -2.06
CA ARG A 276 -3.09 13.28 -0.99
C ARG A 276 -2.24 12.23 -0.26
N ASP A 277 -1.29 11.59 -0.94
CA ASP A 277 -0.36 10.67 -0.31
C ASP A 277 0.66 11.41 0.56
N VAL A 278 1.03 12.64 0.17
CA VAL A 278 1.89 13.52 0.97
C VAL A 278 1.15 13.94 2.24
N GLU A 279 -0.10 14.40 2.12
CA GLU A 279 -0.95 14.73 3.28
C GLU A 279 -1.08 13.57 4.25
N THR A 280 -1.51 12.41 3.75
CA THR A 280 -1.70 11.20 4.57
C THR A 280 -0.42 10.82 5.28
N MET A 281 0.72 10.92 4.59
CA MET A 281 2.03 10.66 5.19
C MET A 281 2.38 11.67 6.27
N VAL A 282 2.13 12.96 6.09
CA VAL A 282 2.38 13.98 7.12
C VAL A 282 1.53 13.70 8.36
N PHE A 283 0.25 13.39 8.20
CA PHE A 283 -0.62 13.02 9.32
C PHE A 283 -0.15 11.73 10.02
N ASP A 284 0.13 10.67 9.26
CA ASP A 284 0.64 9.40 9.81
C ASP A 284 1.92 9.60 10.66
N ILE A 285 2.82 10.48 10.21
CA ILE A 285 4.08 10.77 10.91
C ILE A 285 3.83 11.64 12.14
N THR A 286 3.04 12.70 12.01
CA THR A 286 2.89 13.71 13.06
C THR A 286 1.90 13.33 14.17
N GLU A 287 1.01 12.37 13.91
CA GLU A 287 0.08 11.82 14.89
C GLU A 287 0.62 10.58 15.60
N GLY A 288 1.82 10.12 15.23
CA GLY A 288 2.46 8.96 15.84
C GLY A 288 1.93 7.62 15.32
N GLY A 289 1.09 7.63 14.29
CA GLY A 289 0.77 6.48 13.43
C GLY A 289 0.57 5.15 14.16
N ASP A 290 -0.35 5.08 15.13
CA ASP A 290 -0.70 3.84 15.79
C ASP A 290 -1.33 2.86 14.77
N ARG A 291 -0.65 1.74 14.52
CA ARG A 291 -1.21 0.67 13.68
C ARG A 291 -1.66 -0.48 14.55
N VAL A 292 -2.99 -0.64 14.65
CA VAL A 292 -3.61 -1.84 15.18
C VAL A 292 -3.37 -2.99 14.21
N ARG A 293 -2.71 -4.04 14.67
CA ARG A 293 -2.47 -5.27 13.91
C ARG A 293 -3.13 -6.42 14.62
N THR A 294 -3.88 -7.22 13.87
CA THR A 294 -4.36 -8.51 14.37
C THR A 294 -3.25 -9.54 14.21
N ASN A 295 -2.83 -10.14 15.31
CA ASN A 295 -2.04 -11.35 15.32
C ASN A 295 -2.86 -12.46 14.63
N ARG A 296 -2.38 -12.95 13.49
CA ARG A 296 -3.08 -13.96 12.69
C ARG A 296 -3.14 -15.34 13.36
N GLU A 297 -2.25 -15.62 14.32
CA GLU A 297 -2.20 -16.91 15.02
C GLU A 297 -3.10 -16.89 16.27
N THR A 298 -3.14 -15.79 17.04
CA THR A 298 -3.94 -15.70 18.27
C THR A 298 -5.29 -15.02 18.07
N GLY A 299 -5.50 -14.31 16.97
CA GLY A 299 -6.69 -13.48 16.73
C GLY A 299 -6.70 -12.16 17.51
N GLU A 300 -5.72 -11.95 18.40
CA GLU A 300 -5.62 -10.75 19.23
C GLU A 300 -5.14 -9.55 18.43
N THR A 301 -5.81 -8.42 18.59
CA THR A 301 -5.34 -7.12 18.12
C THR A 301 -4.30 -6.57 19.09
N TYR A 302 -3.10 -6.28 18.60
CA TYR A 302 -2.11 -5.50 19.34
C TYR A 302 -1.87 -4.19 18.59
N THR A 303 -1.76 -3.10 19.33
CA THR A 303 -1.33 -1.81 18.78
C THR A 303 0.20 -1.84 18.76
N ASN A 304 0.81 -1.62 17.61
CA ASN A 304 2.26 -1.37 17.59
C ASN A 304 2.56 -0.10 18.40
N GLY A 305 3.77 0.01 18.97
CA GLY A 305 4.25 1.28 19.54
C GLY A 305 4.12 2.44 18.55
N SER A 306 4.12 3.67 19.05
CA SER A 306 4.05 4.93 18.29
C SER A 306 5.40 5.66 18.30
N TRP A 307 5.60 6.51 17.29
CA TRP A 307 6.73 7.43 17.23
C TRP A 307 6.32 8.86 17.59
N PHE A 308 7.09 9.50 18.48
CA PHE A 308 6.84 10.87 18.91
C PHE A 308 8.14 11.67 18.93
N GLY A 309 8.36 12.49 17.92
CA GLY A 309 9.56 13.31 17.82
C GLY A 309 9.49 14.33 16.70
N PHE A 310 10.61 14.99 16.44
CA PHE A 310 10.75 15.84 15.26
C PHE A 310 11.45 15.08 14.12
N MET A 311 11.01 15.35 12.90
CA MET A 311 11.59 14.79 11.68
C MET A 311 12.21 15.92 10.84
N PRO A 312 13.49 16.25 11.08
CA PRO A 312 14.26 17.10 10.20
C PRO A 312 14.29 16.50 8.79
N SER A 313 13.95 17.30 7.80
CA SER A 313 13.77 16.92 6.41
C SER A 313 14.41 17.97 5.50
N THR A 314 15.01 17.57 4.39
CA THR A 314 15.50 18.50 3.35
C THR A 314 14.84 18.21 2.01
N GLY A 315 14.71 19.22 1.16
CA GLY A 315 14.22 19.10 -0.21
C GLY A 315 14.51 20.35 -1.03
N ASN A 316 14.26 20.29 -2.33
CA ASN A 316 14.22 21.49 -3.16
C ASN A 316 12.82 22.10 -3.15
N ASP A 317 11.80 21.25 -3.22
CA ASP A 317 10.39 21.61 -3.24
C ASP A 317 9.83 21.76 -1.82
N SER A 318 8.80 22.59 -1.67
CA SER A 318 7.99 22.68 -0.45
C SER A 318 7.12 21.43 -0.30
N ILE A 319 6.99 20.91 0.92
CA ILE A 319 6.02 19.86 1.27
C ILE A 319 4.61 20.45 1.29
N LEU A 320 4.46 21.69 1.77
CA LEU A 320 3.17 22.38 1.84
C LEU A 320 2.62 22.71 0.44
N ASP A 321 3.46 23.13 -0.51
CA ASP A 321 3.02 23.40 -1.89
C ASP A 321 2.58 22.13 -2.64
N LEU A 322 3.00 20.95 -2.16
CA LEU A 322 2.63 19.67 -2.75
C LEU A 322 1.31 19.12 -2.19
N ALA A 323 0.74 19.70 -1.13
CA ALA A 323 -0.52 19.27 -0.54
C ALA A 323 -1.74 19.99 -1.15
N THR A 324 -2.92 19.38 -1.04
CA THR A 324 -4.20 19.93 -1.52
C THR A 324 -4.98 20.72 -0.46
N ASP A 325 -4.81 20.39 0.82
CA ASP A 325 -5.40 21.09 1.98
C ASP A 325 -4.31 21.44 3.01
N ASN A 326 -4.03 22.74 3.15
CA ASN A 326 -2.94 23.24 3.99
C ASN A 326 -3.37 23.52 5.44
N GLY A 327 -4.67 23.67 5.72
CA GLY A 327 -5.15 24.14 7.02
C GLY A 327 -4.76 23.23 8.18
N GLY A 328 -4.79 21.91 7.95
CA GLY A 328 -4.35 20.91 8.93
C GLY A 328 -2.83 20.71 9.00
N LEU A 329 -2.09 21.02 7.93
CA LEU A 329 -0.66 20.73 7.79
C LEU A 329 0.23 21.85 8.33
N ASN A 330 -0.24 23.10 8.33
CA ASN A 330 0.56 24.28 8.70
C ASN A 330 1.07 24.26 10.16
N ALA A 331 0.41 23.50 11.06
CA ALA A 331 0.90 23.28 12.43
C ALA A 331 1.87 22.10 12.57
N ARG A 332 2.00 21.27 11.52
CA ARG A 332 2.65 19.95 11.52
C ARG A 332 3.92 19.95 10.69
N VAL A 333 4.06 20.88 9.75
CA VAL A 333 5.24 21.07 8.91
C VAL A 333 5.78 22.49 9.13
N ILE A 334 7.00 22.60 9.64
CA ILE A 334 7.73 23.86 9.77
C ILE A 334 8.69 23.97 8.59
N GLU A 335 8.35 24.81 7.60
CA GLU A 335 9.22 25.03 6.45
C GLU A 335 10.19 26.18 6.69
N LEU A 336 11.49 25.89 6.56
CA LEU A 336 12.55 26.87 6.60
C LEU A 336 13.10 27.07 5.19
N LYS A 337 12.56 28.07 4.49
CA LYS A 337 12.98 28.47 3.14
C LYS A 337 14.42 29.00 3.18
N GLY A 338 15.29 28.43 2.35
CA GLY A 338 16.73 28.75 2.33
C GLY A 338 17.04 30.20 1.92
N PRO A 339 18.29 30.66 2.14
CA PRO A 339 19.44 29.89 2.63
C PRO A 339 19.40 29.63 4.15
N LEU A 340 20.03 28.51 4.59
CA LEU A 340 20.22 28.15 5.99
C LEU A 340 21.61 28.54 6.51
N THR A 341 22.61 28.62 5.65
CA THR A 341 23.98 29.05 5.97
C THR A 341 24.36 30.29 5.18
N ASP A 342 25.23 31.12 5.75
CA ASP A 342 25.69 32.38 5.14
C ASP A 342 26.50 32.17 3.84
N SER A 343 27.20 31.04 3.73
CA SER A 343 28.16 30.78 2.66
C SER A 343 28.50 29.29 2.54
N GLY A 344 28.97 28.88 1.35
CA GLY A 344 29.49 27.53 1.08
C GLY A 344 30.61 27.10 2.04
N PRO A 345 31.66 27.92 2.26
CA PRO A 345 32.74 27.58 3.20
C PRO A 345 32.28 27.37 4.65
N THR A 346 31.27 28.11 5.12
CA THR A 346 30.66 27.84 6.43
C THR A 346 29.95 26.50 6.42
N SER A 347 29.20 26.21 5.36
CA SER A 347 28.53 24.92 5.13
C SER A 347 29.49 23.74 5.20
N ASP A 348 30.62 23.83 4.50
CA ASP A 348 31.64 22.78 4.45
C ASP A 348 32.31 22.58 5.81
N LYS A 349 32.61 23.67 6.52
CA LYS A 349 33.19 23.60 7.88
C LYS A 349 32.23 22.97 8.88
N ILE A 350 30.94 23.30 8.82
CA ILE A 350 29.92 22.67 9.67
C ILE A 350 29.91 21.15 9.44
N VAL A 351 29.89 20.71 8.18
CA VAL A 351 29.91 19.26 7.83
C VAL A 351 31.17 18.59 8.36
N LEU A 352 32.34 19.16 8.09
CA LEU A 352 33.63 18.60 8.48
C LEU A 352 33.73 18.41 10.00
N LEU A 353 33.42 19.46 10.78
CA LEU A 353 33.49 19.41 12.23
C LEU A 353 32.45 18.44 12.81
N SER A 354 31.24 18.43 12.26
CA SER A 354 30.15 17.55 12.68
C SER A 354 30.53 16.07 12.52
N GLN A 355 31.17 15.70 11.41
CA GLN A 355 31.60 14.32 11.17
C GLN A 355 32.71 13.86 12.12
N GLN A 356 33.58 14.79 12.56
CA GLN A 356 34.72 14.49 13.42
C GLN A 356 34.38 14.40 14.93
N ALA A 357 33.21 14.88 15.34
CA ALA A 357 32.77 14.92 16.75
C ALA A 357 31.32 14.44 16.92
N ALA A 358 30.86 13.53 16.06
CA ALA A 358 29.48 13.07 16.05
C ALA A 358 29.13 12.27 17.32
N GLY A 359 27.86 12.33 17.75
CA GLY A 359 27.26 11.58 18.86
C GLY A 359 27.52 12.13 20.27
N TRP A 360 28.47 13.04 20.42
CA TRP A 360 28.84 13.59 21.73
C TRP A 360 27.76 14.45 22.39
N PRO A 361 27.06 15.37 21.69
CA PRO A 361 25.99 16.15 22.31
C PRO A 361 24.88 15.29 22.87
N PHE A 362 24.47 14.23 22.16
CA PHE A 362 23.47 13.31 22.67
C PHE A 362 23.97 12.52 23.88
N LYS A 363 25.25 12.12 23.90
CA LYS A 363 25.86 11.52 25.10
C LYS A 363 25.85 12.48 26.28
N TRP A 364 26.30 13.72 26.10
CA TRP A 364 26.29 14.73 27.16
C TRP A 364 24.88 15.05 27.64
N LEU A 365 23.89 15.03 26.73
CA LEU A 365 22.48 15.20 27.07
C LEU A 365 22.00 14.09 28.00
N LEU A 366 22.26 12.83 27.66
CA LEU A 366 21.89 11.69 28.51
C LEU A 366 22.57 11.74 29.87
N ASP A 367 23.81 12.23 29.94
CA ASP A 367 24.60 12.28 31.17
C ASP A 367 24.25 13.49 32.07
N ASN A 368 23.83 14.63 31.50
CA ASN A 368 23.77 15.91 32.24
C ASN A 368 22.42 16.66 32.16
N MET A 369 21.55 16.37 31.19
CA MET A 369 20.30 17.10 30.98
C MET A 369 19.12 16.43 31.70
N THR A 370 18.56 17.09 32.71
CA THR A 370 17.36 16.61 33.39
C THR A 370 16.09 17.02 32.64
N VAL A 371 14.97 16.34 32.93
CA VAL A 371 13.67 16.67 32.33
C VAL A 371 13.19 18.06 32.77
N GLU A 372 13.46 18.44 34.01
CA GLU A 372 13.10 19.75 34.56
C GLU A 372 13.83 20.88 33.85
N LYS A 373 15.15 20.73 33.63
CA LYS A 373 15.94 21.71 32.86
C LYS A 373 15.45 21.80 31.42
N ALA A 374 15.18 20.66 30.79
CA ALA A 374 14.65 20.65 29.43
C ALA A 374 13.29 21.35 29.35
N TRP A 375 12.43 21.17 30.35
CA TRP A 375 11.16 21.89 30.46
C TRP A 375 11.36 23.40 30.63
N GLN A 376 12.28 23.83 31.49
CA GLN A 376 12.59 25.25 31.69
C GLN A 376 12.99 25.93 30.37
N HIS A 377 13.85 25.28 29.58
CA HIS A 377 14.23 25.77 28.26
C HIS A 377 13.04 25.89 27.31
N ILE A 378 12.12 24.92 27.33
CA ILE A 378 10.90 24.92 26.50
C ILE A 378 9.92 26.01 26.93
N ALA A 379 9.61 26.09 28.23
CA ALA A 379 8.69 27.11 28.76
C ALA A 379 9.22 28.52 28.50
N GLN A 380 10.52 28.74 28.67
CA GLN A 380 11.13 30.02 28.34
C GLN A 380 11.05 30.33 26.83
N ALA A 381 11.26 29.34 25.97
CA ALA A 381 11.14 29.54 24.52
C ALA A 381 9.70 29.86 24.09
N GLU A 382 8.69 29.25 24.72
CA GLU A 382 7.27 29.58 24.47
C GLU A 382 6.92 31.00 24.87
N ARG A 383 7.42 31.43 26.04
CA ARG A 383 7.28 32.81 26.51
C ARG A 383 7.94 33.81 25.56
N ASP A 384 9.18 33.55 25.15
CA ASP A 384 9.93 34.42 24.25
C ASP A 384 9.26 34.57 22.87
N LEU A 385 8.54 33.54 22.42
CA LEU A 385 7.76 33.54 21.17
C LEU A 385 6.34 34.13 21.35
N GLY A 386 5.93 34.48 22.57
CA GLY A 386 4.59 34.98 22.86
C GLY A 386 3.49 33.92 22.71
N ALA A 387 3.82 32.62 22.81
CA ALA A 387 2.86 31.55 22.61
C ALA A 387 1.70 31.57 23.64
N GLU A 388 1.96 32.09 24.84
CA GLU A 388 1.00 32.20 25.94
C GLU A 388 -0.13 33.21 25.65
N THR A 389 0.15 34.22 24.81
CA THR A 389 -0.82 35.26 24.42
C THR A 389 -1.53 34.97 23.11
N MET A 390 -1.17 33.87 22.43
CA MET A 390 -1.76 33.46 21.16
C MET A 390 -2.83 32.38 21.36
N ASP A 391 -3.77 32.27 20.43
CA ASP A 391 -4.75 31.19 20.38
C ASP A 391 -4.69 30.40 19.07
N GLY A 392 -5.32 29.22 19.04
CA GLY A 392 -5.57 28.47 17.81
C GLY A 392 -4.31 27.99 17.07
N LEU A 393 -4.24 28.30 15.77
CA LEU A 393 -3.15 27.86 14.90
C LEU A 393 -1.80 28.57 15.19
N PRO A 394 -1.73 29.90 15.34
CA PRO A 394 -0.49 30.60 15.73
C PRO A 394 0.18 30.04 16.99
N ARG A 395 -0.60 29.78 18.05
CA ARG A 395 -0.09 29.17 19.29
C ARG A 395 0.54 27.80 19.03
N ARG A 396 -0.07 26.97 18.18
CA ARG A 396 0.46 25.64 17.84
C ARG A 396 1.76 25.72 17.07
N ILE A 397 1.88 26.65 16.12
CA ILE A 397 3.12 26.90 15.37
C ILE A 397 4.22 27.39 16.33
N ALA A 398 3.90 28.37 17.19
CA ALA A 398 4.83 28.89 18.19
C ALA A 398 5.32 27.79 19.16
N ALA A 399 4.43 26.90 19.62
CA ALA A 399 4.79 25.79 20.50
C ALA A 399 5.71 24.75 19.84
N VAL A 400 5.61 24.54 18.51
CA VAL A 400 6.54 23.69 17.77
C VAL A 400 7.88 24.39 17.61
N LEU A 401 7.88 25.67 17.20
CA LEU A 401 9.09 26.48 17.04
C LEU A 401 9.87 26.62 18.35
N ALA A 402 9.16 26.73 19.48
CA ALA A 402 9.75 26.75 20.82
C ALA A 402 10.62 25.52 21.10
N GLY A 403 10.25 24.34 20.56
CA GLY A 403 11.07 23.14 20.64
C GLY A 403 12.44 23.31 19.96
N GLY A 404 12.50 24.02 18.84
CA GLY A 404 13.76 24.34 18.16
C GLY A 404 14.63 25.31 18.96
N VAL A 405 14.03 26.38 19.48
CA VAL A 405 14.74 27.38 20.31
C VAL A 405 15.24 26.75 21.62
N ALA A 406 14.41 25.93 22.27
CA ALA A 406 14.78 25.22 23.49
C ALA A 406 15.91 24.22 23.26
N GLY A 407 15.86 23.45 22.16
CA GLY A 407 16.95 22.54 21.82
C GLY A 407 18.26 23.25 21.49
N ALA A 408 18.22 24.47 20.95
CA ALA A 408 19.41 25.32 20.81
C ALA A 408 19.96 25.76 22.17
N ALA A 409 19.10 26.12 23.13
CA ALA A 409 19.49 26.43 24.50
C ALA A 409 20.12 25.23 25.22
N MET A 410 19.56 24.04 25.04
CA MET A 410 20.14 22.79 25.53
C MET A 410 21.52 22.53 24.92
N LEU A 411 21.69 22.75 23.62
CA LEU A 411 22.98 22.59 22.95
C LEU A 411 24.03 23.58 23.51
N ASP A 412 23.63 24.83 23.73
CA ASP A 412 24.45 25.85 24.37
C ASP A 412 24.91 25.40 25.78
N GLU A 413 23.98 24.94 26.64
CA GLU A 413 24.31 24.43 27.97
C GLU A 413 25.26 23.23 27.93
N LEU A 414 24.99 22.26 27.04
CA LEU A 414 25.81 21.04 26.93
C LEU A 414 27.24 21.33 26.46
N VAL A 415 27.40 22.33 25.58
CA VAL A 415 28.69 22.70 24.99
C VAL A 415 29.43 23.75 25.84
N GLY A 416 28.71 24.50 26.69
CA GLY A 416 29.26 25.61 27.47
C GLY A 416 29.33 26.92 26.69
N THR A 417 28.33 27.20 25.84
CA THR A 417 28.18 28.44 25.08
C THR A 417 26.80 29.07 25.34
N ASP A 418 26.55 30.26 24.81
CA ASP A 418 25.27 30.98 24.92
C ASP A 418 24.85 31.64 23.59
N THR A 419 25.44 31.20 22.48
CA THR A 419 25.38 31.90 21.20
C THR A 419 24.33 31.34 20.25
N VAL A 420 23.96 30.07 20.36
CA VAL A 420 23.07 29.40 19.39
C VAL A 420 21.61 29.75 19.66
N ARG A 421 21.19 29.79 20.93
CA ARG A 421 19.83 30.12 21.34
C ARG A 421 19.37 31.50 20.83
N PRO A 422 20.12 32.62 20.97
CA PRO A 422 19.70 33.91 20.43
C PRO A 422 19.50 33.89 18.91
N ALA A 423 20.38 33.20 18.17
CA ALA A 423 20.26 33.04 16.72
C ALA A 423 19.00 32.22 16.36
N ALA A 424 18.76 31.11 17.07
CA ALA A 424 17.57 30.29 16.88
C ALA A 424 16.27 31.06 17.18
N LEU A 425 16.23 31.85 18.26
CA LEU A 425 15.07 32.68 18.62
C LEU A 425 14.76 33.72 17.55
N LYS A 426 15.79 34.40 17.02
CA LYS A 426 15.63 35.36 15.93
C LYS A 426 15.03 34.71 14.69
N ALA A 427 15.51 33.52 14.29
CA ALA A 427 14.93 32.78 13.17
C ALA A 427 13.51 32.27 13.46
N ALA A 428 13.21 31.88 14.71
CA ALA A 428 11.90 31.38 15.09
C ALA A 428 10.84 32.49 15.06
N LEU A 429 11.16 33.70 15.51
CA LEU A 429 10.24 34.86 15.41
C LEU A 429 9.93 35.20 13.94
N ALA A 430 10.96 35.20 13.08
CA ALA A 430 10.76 35.41 11.64
C ALA A 430 9.89 34.31 11.01
N ALA A 431 10.21 33.03 11.28
CA ALA A 431 9.45 31.89 10.77
C ALA A 431 8.01 31.88 11.29
N LEU A 432 7.77 32.29 12.54
CA LEU A 432 6.43 32.37 13.10
C LEU A 432 5.57 33.40 12.35
N GLY A 433 6.12 34.58 12.06
CA GLY A 433 5.44 35.60 11.26
C GLY A 433 5.09 35.09 9.85
N ASP A 434 6.08 34.51 9.17
CA ASP A 434 5.90 33.96 7.81
C ASP A 434 4.83 32.85 7.79
N LEU A 435 4.95 31.85 8.68
CA LEU A 435 4.04 30.69 8.71
C LEU A 435 2.61 31.06 9.14
N VAL A 436 2.45 32.02 10.05
CA VAL A 436 1.11 32.50 10.45
C VAL A 436 0.46 33.27 9.30
N SER A 437 1.23 34.10 8.58
CA SER A 437 0.73 34.81 7.40
C SER A 437 0.33 33.83 6.30
N GLU A 438 1.21 32.88 5.94
CA GLU A 438 0.92 31.86 4.94
C GLU A 438 -0.28 31.00 5.32
N ALA A 439 -0.43 30.68 6.61
CA ALA A 439 -1.58 29.92 7.09
C ALA A 439 -2.88 30.71 7.05
N ALA A 440 -2.85 32.01 7.33
CA ALA A 440 -4.01 32.88 7.17
C ALA A 440 -4.44 32.96 5.69
N ASP A 441 -3.48 33.09 4.78
CA ASP A 441 -3.74 33.09 3.33
C ASP A 441 -4.31 31.76 2.84
N ALA A 442 -3.77 30.65 3.36
CA ALA A 442 -4.24 29.31 3.04
C ALA A 442 -5.65 29.01 3.60
N ALA A 443 -5.97 29.55 4.77
CA ALA A 443 -7.25 29.37 5.45
C ALA A 443 -8.41 30.24 4.90
N MET A 444 -8.14 31.15 3.95
CA MET A 444 -9.21 31.84 3.23
C MET A 444 -10.14 30.81 2.56
N GLU A 445 -11.44 30.98 2.79
CA GLU A 445 -12.45 30.11 2.22
C GLU A 445 -12.39 30.15 0.68
N PRO A 446 -12.69 29.04 -0.04
CA PRO A 446 -12.68 29.04 -1.50
C PRO A 446 -13.53 30.16 -2.12
N SER A 447 -14.61 30.57 -1.46
CA SER A 447 -15.46 31.72 -1.83
C SER A 447 -14.72 33.05 -1.76
N GLU A 448 -13.98 33.30 -0.68
CA GLU A 448 -13.19 34.52 -0.49
C GLU A 448 -12.04 34.59 -1.49
N LYS A 449 -11.33 33.47 -1.70
CA LYS A 449 -10.27 33.38 -2.72
C LYS A 449 -10.81 33.69 -4.11
N LEU A 450 -11.97 33.12 -4.48
CA LEU A 450 -12.58 33.39 -5.78
C LEU A 450 -12.98 34.86 -5.93
N LEU A 451 -13.56 35.45 -4.90
CA LEU A 451 -13.99 36.85 -4.91
C LEU A 451 -12.79 37.80 -5.00
N ASN A 452 -11.75 37.58 -4.21
CA ASN A 452 -10.52 38.36 -4.24
C ASN A 452 -9.83 38.29 -5.60
N SER A 453 -9.74 37.10 -6.22
CA SER A 453 -9.16 36.98 -7.56
C SER A 453 -9.99 37.64 -8.65
N ILE A 454 -11.32 37.70 -8.51
CA ILE A 454 -12.18 38.50 -9.41
C ILE A 454 -11.86 39.99 -9.24
N LEU A 455 -11.77 40.48 -8.00
CA LEU A 455 -11.45 41.88 -7.72
C LEU A 455 -10.04 42.27 -8.17
N GLU A 456 -9.06 41.39 -7.99
CA GLU A 456 -7.68 41.58 -8.44
C GLU A 456 -7.60 41.60 -9.97
N ALA A 457 -8.28 40.69 -10.67
CA ALA A 457 -8.38 40.71 -12.13
C ALA A 457 -9.01 42.02 -12.64
N MET A 458 -9.98 42.56 -11.91
CA MET A 458 -10.59 43.85 -12.24
C MET A 458 -9.64 45.03 -12.01
N ALA A 459 -8.81 44.98 -10.98
CA ALA A 459 -7.84 46.02 -10.67
C ALA A 459 -6.64 46.00 -11.63
N SER A 460 -6.15 44.80 -12.00
CA SER A 460 -5.01 44.61 -12.88
C SER A 460 -5.35 44.86 -14.36
N GLU A 461 -6.57 44.52 -14.79
CA GLU A 461 -7.04 44.73 -16.16
C GLU A 461 -8.40 45.47 -16.21
N PRO A 462 -8.46 46.76 -15.87
CA PRO A 462 -9.73 47.50 -15.84
C PRO A 462 -10.49 47.50 -17.19
N GLY A 463 -9.74 47.41 -18.30
CA GLY A 463 -10.29 47.33 -19.67
C GLY A 463 -11.00 46.01 -19.99
N SER A 464 -10.70 44.93 -19.26
CA SER A 464 -11.37 43.63 -19.37
C SER A 464 -12.73 43.60 -18.66
N PHE A 465 -13.06 44.66 -17.91
CA PHE A 465 -14.31 44.85 -17.15
C PHE A 465 -14.95 46.23 -17.40
N PRO A 466 -15.36 46.54 -18.65
CA PRO A 466 -16.03 47.79 -18.99
C PRO A 466 -17.38 47.92 -18.27
N SER A 467 -17.92 49.15 -18.24
CA SER A 467 -19.31 49.34 -17.81
C SER A 467 -20.27 48.70 -18.83
N ARG A 468 -21.46 48.32 -18.37
CA ARG A 468 -22.50 47.75 -19.25
C ARG A 468 -22.83 48.67 -20.42
N THR A 469 -22.85 49.98 -20.22
CA THR A 469 -23.09 50.96 -21.30
C THR A 469 -22.00 50.92 -22.36
N VAL A 470 -20.72 50.94 -21.95
CA VAL A 470 -19.57 50.85 -22.86
C VAL A 470 -19.53 49.51 -23.60
N PHE A 471 -19.97 48.42 -22.97
CA PHE A 471 -20.04 47.11 -23.60
C PHE A 471 -21.20 46.98 -24.61
N THR A 472 -22.36 47.57 -24.32
CA THR A 472 -23.57 47.44 -25.16
C THR A 472 -23.57 48.39 -26.36
N ASP A 473 -22.98 49.56 -26.19
CA ASP A 473 -22.89 50.60 -27.21
C ASP A 473 -21.43 51.07 -27.27
N PRO A 474 -20.52 50.26 -27.84
CA PRO A 474 -19.16 50.68 -28.02
C PRO A 474 -19.20 51.84 -29.01
N SER A 475 -19.00 53.08 -28.52
CA SER A 475 -18.68 54.19 -29.40
C SER A 475 -17.45 53.82 -30.25
N ASP A 476 -17.16 54.60 -31.31
CA ASP A 476 -15.98 54.39 -32.16
C ASP A 476 -14.62 54.37 -31.39
N GLU A 477 -14.63 54.57 -30.07
CA GLU A 477 -13.48 54.61 -29.17
C GLU A 477 -12.99 53.24 -28.67
N VAL A 478 -13.78 52.15 -28.75
CA VAL A 478 -13.34 50.81 -28.32
C VAL A 478 -13.26 49.85 -29.52
N PRO A 479 -12.05 49.49 -30.00
CA PRO A 479 -11.90 48.58 -31.14
C PRO A 479 -12.61 47.26 -30.89
N MET A 480 -13.36 46.75 -31.88
CA MET A 480 -14.03 45.43 -31.83
C MET A 480 -13.10 44.27 -31.43
N ALA A 481 -11.79 44.40 -31.67
CA ALA A 481 -10.78 43.45 -31.23
C ALA A 481 -10.63 43.40 -29.69
N ALA A 482 -10.78 44.53 -29.00
CA ALA A 482 -10.71 44.63 -27.54
C ALA A 482 -11.91 43.96 -26.85
N LEU A 483 -13.09 43.98 -27.50
CA LEU A 483 -14.29 43.30 -26.97
C LEU A 483 -14.16 41.77 -26.90
N ARG A 484 -13.24 41.15 -27.64
CA ARG A 484 -12.98 39.70 -27.58
C ARG A 484 -12.29 39.26 -26.28
N ASN A 485 -11.61 40.19 -25.62
CA ASN A 485 -10.84 39.92 -24.40
C ASN A 485 -11.61 40.30 -23.12
N VAL A 486 -12.81 40.85 -23.25
CA VAL A 486 -13.66 41.20 -22.10
C VAL A 486 -14.00 39.94 -21.29
N MET A 487 -13.75 40.00 -19.99
CA MET A 487 -13.99 38.91 -19.04
C MET A 487 -15.34 39.04 -18.34
N GLY A 488 -15.82 40.28 -18.18
CA GLY A 488 -17.11 40.57 -17.58
C GLY A 488 -17.51 42.04 -17.75
N VAL A 489 -18.62 42.44 -17.14
CA VAL A 489 -19.13 43.82 -17.18
C VAL A 489 -19.55 44.30 -15.80
N ARG A 490 -19.35 45.59 -15.56
CA ARG A 490 -19.81 46.28 -14.33
C ARG A 490 -21.06 47.08 -14.60
N TYR A 491 -22.01 47.07 -13.68
CA TYR A 491 -23.17 47.94 -13.79
C TYR A 491 -23.83 48.22 -12.44
N MET A 492 -24.61 49.29 -12.42
CA MET A 492 -25.51 49.63 -11.34
C MET A 492 -26.87 49.01 -11.65
N GLU A 493 -27.53 48.43 -10.66
CA GLU A 493 -28.90 47.93 -10.78
C GLU A 493 -29.76 48.50 -9.65
N ASP A 494 -30.91 49.08 -10.03
CA ASP A 494 -31.90 49.57 -9.07
C ASP A 494 -32.62 48.36 -8.47
N VAL A 495 -32.41 48.14 -7.18
CA VAL A 495 -33.06 47.08 -6.41
C VAL A 495 -33.96 47.68 -5.33
N PRO A 496 -34.96 46.93 -4.84
CA PRO A 496 -35.70 47.36 -3.65
C PRO A 496 -34.75 47.57 -2.47
N GLY A 497 -34.51 48.84 -2.10
CA GLY A 497 -33.58 49.24 -1.04
C GLY A 497 -32.38 50.09 -1.46
N GLY A 498 -32.18 50.35 -2.76
CA GLY A 498 -31.13 51.26 -3.24
C GLY A 498 -30.51 50.84 -4.58
N ILE A 499 -29.41 51.49 -4.94
CA ILE A 499 -28.64 51.15 -6.14
C ILE A 499 -27.50 50.20 -5.75
N GLU A 500 -27.52 48.96 -6.25
CA GLU A 500 -26.46 47.98 -6.02
C GLU A 500 -25.39 48.00 -7.13
N ARG A 501 -24.10 47.90 -6.76
CA ARG A 501 -23.00 47.63 -7.70
C ARG A 501 -22.92 46.13 -7.99
N ARG A 502 -23.01 45.76 -9.28
CA ARG A 502 -22.95 44.37 -9.73
C ARG A 502 -21.82 44.15 -10.73
N ILE A 503 -21.24 42.96 -10.66
CA ILE A 503 -20.19 42.47 -11.57
C ILE A 503 -20.72 41.19 -12.22
N ALA A 504 -20.89 41.19 -13.54
CA ALA A 504 -21.26 40.01 -14.30
C ALA A 504 -20.05 39.44 -15.04
N ILE A 505 -19.61 38.24 -14.63
CA ILE A 505 -18.51 37.51 -15.27
C ILE A 505 -19.08 36.53 -16.30
N PHE A 506 -18.54 36.51 -17.52
CA PHE A 506 -19.02 35.56 -18.53
C PHE A 506 -18.74 34.11 -18.12
N ALA A 507 -19.70 33.21 -18.34
CA ALA A 507 -19.61 31.84 -17.81
C ALA A 507 -18.38 31.07 -18.30
N ASN A 508 -17.91 31.35 -19.52
CA ASN A 508 -16.70 30.76 -20.11
C ASN A 508 -15.38 31.41 -19.64
N LYS A 509 -15.43 32.53 -18.91
CA LYS A 509 -14.26 33.29 -18.45
C LYS A 509 -13.96 33.10 -16.96
N LEU A 510 -14.90 32.58 -16.17
CA LEU A 510 -14.69 32.35 -14.73
C LEU A 510 -13.67 31.24 -14.45
N LYS A 511 -13.63 30.18 -15.27
CA LYS A 511 -12.72 29.04 -15.04
C LYS A 511 -11.23 29.47 -15.04
N PRO A 512 -10.74 30.25 -16.03
CA PRO A 512 -9.38 30.79 -15.98
C PRO A 512 -9.08 31.65 -14.74
N ILE A 513 -10.02 32.49 -14.28
CA ILE A 513 -9.85 33.30 -13.05
C ILE A 513 -9.72 32.39 -11.82
N ALA A 514 -10.56 31.36 -11.73
CA ALA A 514 -10.51 30.40 -10.63
C ALA A 514 -9.22 29.55 -10.66
N GLU A 515 -8.75 29.16 -11.85
CA GLU A 515 -7.49 28.41 -12.00
C GLU A 515 -6.27 29.25 -11.59
N ALA A 516 -6.25 30.55 -11.93
CA ALA A 516 -5.22 31.47 -11.48
C ALA A 516 -5.20 31.63 -9.94
N ALA A 517 -6.35 31.45 -9.29
CA ALA A 517 -6.52 31.48 -7.83
C ALA A 517 -6.20 30.13 -7.14
N GLY A 518 -5.77 29.10 -7.89
CA GLY A 518 -5.55 27.76 -7.36
C GLY A 518 -6.83 26.98 -7.03
N ILE A 519 -7.99 27.43 -7.51
CA ILE A 519 -9.29 26.80 -7.23
C ILE A 519 -9.59 25.74 -8.30
N VAL A 520 -9.44 24.47 -7.93
CA VAL A 520 -9.66 23.30 -8.82
C VAL A 520 -11.10 23.24 -9.36
N SER A 521 -12.08 23.66 -8.57
CA SER A 521 -13.49 23.70 -8.98
C SER A 521 -14.18 24.94 -8.44
N PRO A 522 -14.50 25.94 -9.29
CA PRO A 522 -15.17 27.17 -8.84
C PRO A 522 -16.58 26.90 -8.29
N ARG A 523 -17.14 25.70 -8.50
CA ARG A 523 -18.51 25.39 -8.13
C ARG A 523 -18.77 25.38 -6.63
N ILE A 524 -17.77 25.03 -5.82
CA ILE A 524 -17.88 25.04 -4.35
C ILE A 524 -17.92 26.50 -3.89
N ALA A 525 -16.90 27.28 -4.25
CA ALA A 525 -16.83 28.71 -4.00
C ALA A 525 -18.10 29.49 -4.44
N LEU A 526 -18.65 29.18 -5.62
CA LEU A 526 -19.88 29.80 -6.12
C LEU A 526 -21.12 29.46 -5.29
N ARG A 527 -21.21 28.26 -4.70
CA ARG A 527 -22.33 27.90 -3.82
C ARG A 527 -22.23 28.67 -2.52
N ASP A 528 -21.04 28.74 -1.95
CA ASP A 528 -20.80 29.46 -0.70
C ASP A 528 -21.07 30.97 -0.89
N LEU A 529 -20.61 31.57 -2.00
CA LEU A 529 -20.91 32.97 -2.34
C LEU A 529 -22.42 33.21 -2.55
N ARG A 530 -23.16 32.23 -3.07
CA ARG A 530 -24.63 32.32 -3.18
C ARG A 530 -25.27 32.28 -1.80
N ASP A 531 -24.81 31.38 -0.94
CA ASP A 531 -25.37 31.20 0.40
C ASP A 531 -25.06 32.42 1.29
N GLN A 532 -23.94 33.11 1.04
CA GLN A 532 -23.59 34.43 1.61
C GLN A 532 -24.37 35.60 0.99
N GLY A 533 -25.16 35.37 -0.06
CA GLY A 533 -25.89 36.41 -0.78
C GLY A 533 -25.02 37.33 -1.65
N VAL A 534 -23.76 36.97 -1.90
CA VAL A 534 -22.83 37.69 -2.77
C VAL A 534 -23.08 37.30 -4.24
N LEU A 535 -23.28 36.02 -4.54
CA LEU A 535 -23.66 35.56 -5.88
C LEU A 535 -25.18 35.63 -6.07
N ILE A 536 -25.63 36.20 -7.18
CA ILE A 536 -27.04 36.41 -7.53
C ILE A 536 -27.50 35.33 -8.53
N PRO A 537 -28.35 34.37 -8.13
CA PRO A 537 -28.86 33.32 -9.01
C PRO A 537 -30.07 33.79 -9.86
N GLU A 538 -30.38 33.06 -10.94
CA GLU A 538 -31.62 33.26 -11.73
C GLU A 538 -32.84 32.66 -10.99
N GLU A 539 -33.93 33.44 -10.82
CA GLU A 539 -35.13 33.05 -10.04
C GLU A 539 -35.93 31.88 -10.63
N HIS A 540 -35.80 31.58 -11.93
CA HIS A 540 -36.59 30.51 -12.57
C HIS A 540 -35.79 29.71 -13.64
N GLU A 541 -35.84 28.38 -13.51
CA GLU A 541 -35.64 27.38 -14.58
C GLU A 541 -34.24 27.02 -15.14
N SER A 542 -33.12 27.17 -14.41
CA SER A 542 -31.89 26.44 -14.79
C SER A 542 -31.52 25.35 -13.79
N ARG A 543 -31.35 24.11 -14.28
CA ARG A 543 -31.00 22.88 -13.52
C ARG A 543 -29.71 22.96 -12.66
N LYS A 544 -29.07 24.13 -12.51
CA LYS A 544 -27.85 24.32 -11.70
C LYS A 544 -27.79 25.60 -10.84
N GLY A 545 -28.75 26.53 -10.90
CA GLY A 545 -28.97 27.61 -9.90
C GLY A 545 -27.78 28.50 -9.49
N LEU A 546 -26.75 28.64 -10.34
CA LEU A 546 -25.51 29.39 -10.03
C LEU A 546 -25.17 30.45 -11.09
N THR A 547 -25.88 30.49 -12.21
CA THR A 547 -25.69 31.48 -13.27
C THR A 547 -26.97 32.29 -13.46
N GLN A 548 -26.81 33.50 -14.00
CA GLN A 548 -27.90 34.39 -14.36
C GLN A 548 -27.77 34.80 -15.84
N ARG A 549 -28.90 34.81 -16.55
CA ARG A 549 -28.96 35.35 -17.92
C ARG A 549 -29.11 36.86 -17.87
N VAL A 550 -28.02 37.58 -18.15
CA VAL A 550 -27.99 39.05 -18.15
C VAL A 550 -28.22 39.56 -19.57
N ASN A 551 -29.15 40.51 -19.73
CA ASN A 551 -29.37 41.17 -21.01
C ASN A 551 -28.30 42.25 -21.23
N LEU A 552 -27.37 42.02 -22.15
CA LEU A 552 -26.26 42.92 -22.45
C LEU A 552 -26.44 43.64 -23.79
N GLY A 553 -27.68 44.01 -24.13
CA GLY A 553 -28.01 44.88 -25.26
C GLY A 553 -28.65 44.17 -26.45
N GLN A 554 -29.15 44.94 -27.42
CA GLN A 554 -29.96 44.43 -28.54
C GLN A 554 -29.22 43.48 -29.49
N ARG A 555 -27.88 43.59 -29.60
CA ARG A 555 -27.08 42.77 -30.53
C ARG A 555 -26.70 41.38 -30.01
N ASN A 556 -26.51 41.21 -28.71
CA ASN A 556 -25.93 39.98 -28.13
C ASN A 556 -26.94 39.08 -27.39
N GLY A 557 -28.19 39.52 -27.26
CA GLY A 557 -29.22 38.77 -26.53
C GLY A 557 -28.89 38.59 -25.04
N ARG A 558 -29.54 37.62 -24.39
CA ARG A 558 -29.26 37.25 -23.00
C ARG A 558 -28.05 36.32 -22.93
N VAL A 559 -26.99 36.74 -22.24
CA VAL A 559 -25.75 35.97 -22.07
C VAL A 559 -25.71 35.36 -20.67
N SER A 560 -25.25 34.11 -20.56
CA SER A 560 -25.10 33.45 -19.26
C SER A 560 -23.86 33.95 -18.54
N CYS A 561 -24.07 34.54 -17.37
CA CYS A 561 -23.03 35.13 -16.53
C CYS A 561 -23.11 34.58 -15.09
N TYR A 562 -22.02 34.71 -14.34
CA TYR A 562 -22.02 34.67 -12.88
C TYR A 562 -22.08 36.11 -12.38
N VAL A 563 -23.13 36.47 -11.62
CA VAL A 563 -23.36 37.85 -11.20
C VAL A 563 -23.09 37.98 -9.72
N PHE A 564 -22.16 38.86 -9.36
CA PHE A 564 -21.72 39.10 -7.99
C PHE A 564 -22.14 40.50 -7.56
N ARG A 565 -22.59 40.64 -6.31
CA ARG A 565 -22.65 41.92 -5.61
C ARG A 565 -21.23 42.35 -5.29
N GLN A 566 -20.84 43.55 -5.70
CA GLN A 566 -19.54 44.09 -5.34
C GLN A 566 -19.60 44.53 -3.87
N PRO A 567 -18.77 43.96 -2.97
CA PRO A 567 -18.73 44.41 -1.58
C PRO A 567 -18.29 45.88 -1.50
N PRO A 568 -18.75 46.64 -0.49
CA PRO A 568 -18.19 47.96 -0.20
C PRO A 568 -16.68 47.83 0.06
N GLU A 569 -15.93 48.84 -0.35
CA GLU A 569 -14.47 48.90 -0.19
C GLU A 569 -14.14 49.01 1.31
N GLU A 570 -13.93 47.89 2.00
CA GLU A 570 -13.50 47.88 3.40
C GLU A 570 -11.97 48.00 3.49
N GLU A 571 -11.50 48.84 4.43
CA GLU A 571 -10.08 48.93 4.75
C GLU A 571 -9.56 47.58 5.29
N PRO A 572 -8.41 47.08 4.80
CA PRO A 572 -7.90 45.77 5.18
C PRO A 572 -7.64 45.68 6.69
N LYS A 573 -8.21 44.68 7.36
CA LYS A 573 -7.95 44.39 8.78
C LYS A 573 -6.47 44.09 8.98
N LYS A 574 -5.80 44.94 9.76
CA LYS A 574 -4.36 44.81 10.10
C LYS A 574 -4.12 43.48 10.82
N ALA A 575 -3.16 42.68 10.34
CA ALA A 575 -2.76 41.43 10.96
C ALA A 575 -2.31 41.66 12.42
N PRO A 576 -2.53 40.69 13.34
CA PRO A 576 -2.09 40.80 14.72
C PRO A 576 -0.57 41.00 14.80
N GLU A 577 -0.10 41.94 15.61
CA GLU A 577 1.32 42.17 15.84
C GLU A 577 1.94 40.95 16.55
N VAL A 578 2.88 40.29 15.87
CA VAL A 578 3.66 39.17 16.41
C VAL A 578 4.93 39.74 17.05
N GLY A 579 5.07 39.61 18.37
CA GLY A 579 6.25 40.07 19.08
C GLY A 579 6.25 39.63 20.56
N PRO A 580 7.42 39.67 21.22
CA PRO A 580 7.52 39.33 22.63
C PRO A 580 6.64 40.28 23.46
N SER A 581 5.77 39.72 24.29
CA SER A 581 4.99 40.51 25.24
C SER A 581 5.94 41.17 26.25
N GLN A 582 6.14 42.48 26.13
CA GLN A 582 7.00 43.23 27.06
C GLN A 582 6.45 43.29 28.50
N ALA A 583 5.24 42.77 28.75
CA ALA A 583 4.52 42.90 30.02
C ALA A 583 4.68 41.73 31.01
N VAL A 584 5.42 40.65 30.69
CA VAL A 584 5.37 39.38 31.46
C VAL A 584 6.76 38.90 31.95
N LEU A 585 7.74 39.79 32.10
CA LEU A 585 9.10 39.37 32.50
C LEU A 585 9.22 38.93 33.97
N ASP A 586 8.25 39.26 34.82
CA ASP A 586 8.29 38.99 36.27
C ASP A 586 7.41 37.80 36.73
N GLU A 587 6.71 37.10 35.82
CA GLU A 587 5.87 35.94 36.18
C GLU A 587 6.66 34.62 36.15
N ASP A 588 6.38 33.72 37.11
CA ASP A 588 6.95 32.37 37.16
C ASP A 588 6.70 31.61 35.85
N LEU A 589 7.68 30.82 35.40
CA LEU A 589 7.51 29.95 34.23
C LEU A 589 6.37 28.96 34.46
N ALA A 590 5.65 28.61 33.38
CA ALA A 590 4.61 27.60 33.43
C ALA A 590 5.14 26.31 34.11
N PRO A 591 4.40 25.74 35.07
CA PRO A 591 4.85 24.55 35.79
C PRO A 591 5.02 23.38 34.84
N MET A 592 5.97 22.49 35.13
CA MET A 592 6.22 21.30 34.32
C MET A 592 4.96 20.42 34.26
N PRO A 593 4.48 20.04 33.06
CA PRO A 593 3.35 19.15 32.95
C PRO A 593 3.73 17.76 33.50
N PRO A 594 2.80 17.08 34.18
CA PRO A 594 3.05 15.73 34.65
C PRO A 594 3.31 14.80 33.46
N ALA A 595 4.09 13.74 33.69
CA ALA A 595 4.32 12.74 32.65
C ALA A 595 2.96 12.17 32.16
N PRO A 596 2.81 11.94 30.84
CA PRO A 596 1.68 11.20 30.27
C PRO A 596 1.44 9.90 31.04
N PHE A 597 0.18 9.52 31.20
CA PHE A 597 -0.21 8.37 32.03
C PHE A 597 0.57 7.09 31.68
N HIS A 598 0.77 6.81 30.40
CA HIS A 598 1.51 5.63 29.91
C HIS A 598 3.04 5.69 30.09
N LEU A 599 3.60 6.81 30.55
CA LEU A 599 5.02 6.95 30.89
C LEU A 599 5.26 6.89 32.41
N ARG A 600 4.19 6.90 33.21
CA ARG A 600 4.28 6.73 34.66
C ARG A 600 4.60 5.26 34.94
N PRO A 601 5.49 4.96 35.90
CA PRO A 601 5.75 3.58 36.27
C PRO A 601 4.43 2.92 36.68
N HIS A 602 4.01 1.90 35.93
CA HIS A 602 3.08 0.92 36.47
C HIS A 602 3.77 0.32 37.69
N GLY A 603 3.13 0.41 38.86
CA GLY A 603 3.71 -0.06 40.13
C GLY A 603 4.41 -1.40 39.91
N THR A 604 5.63 -1.54 40.42
CA THR A 604 6.34 -2.81 40.28
C THR A 604 5.45 -3.91 40.87
N PRO A 605 5.50 -5.17 40.39
CA PRO A 605 4.72 -6.27 40.96
C PRO A 605 4.94 -6.49 42.47
N ALA A 606 5.94 -5.83 43.07
CA ALA A 606 6.18 -5.78 44.52
C ALA A 606 5.16 -4.95 45.32
N ASP A 607 4.38 -4.05 44.68
CA ASP A 607 3.43 -3.16 45.36
C ASP A 607 1.99 -3.70 45.44
N VAL A 608 1.74 -4.94 44.97
CA VAL A 608 0.47 -5.63 45.22
C VAL A 608 0.52 -6.25 46.61
N VAL A 609 0.02 -5.51 47.60
CA VAL A 609 -0.22 -5.98 48.96
C VAL A 609 -1.11 -7.24 48.92
N PRO A 610 -0.63 -8.42 49.37
CA PRO A 610 -1.50 -9.59 49.51
C PRO A 610 -2.50 -9.35 50.66
N PRO A 611 -3.74 -9.89 50.58
CA PRO A 611 -4.69 -9.76 51.68
C PRO A 611 -4.12 -10.39 52.95
N THR A 612 -4.12 -9.58 54.00
CA THR A 612 -3.56 -9.83 55.33
C THR A 612 -4.10 -11.12 55.94
N VAL A 613 -3.22 -12.10 56.19
CA VAL A 613 -3.40 -13.09 57.26
C VAL A 613 -2.21 -12.92 58.21
N GLY A 614 -2.53 -12.64 59.47
CA GLY A 614 -1.62 -11.99 60.41
C GLY A 614 -0.59 -12.88 61.11
N THR A 615 0.33 -12.17 61.77
CA THR A 615 1.18 -12.55 62.93
C THR A 615 2.22 -13.67 62.70
N ALA A 616 3.49 -13.59 63.10
CA ALA A 616 4.21 -12.67 63.98
C ALA A 616 5.75 -12.75 63.78
N ALA A 617 6.41 -11.67 64.19
CA ALA A 617 7.67 -11.60 64.96
C ALA A 617 9.07 -11.69 64.28
N THR A 618 9.81 -10.61 64.59
CA THR A 618 11.24 -10.47 64.93
C THR A 618 12.32 -10.33 63.85
N ALA A 619 12.77 -9.08 63.72
CA ALA A 619 14.08 -8.58 63.26
C ALA A 619 15.23 -9.05 64.23
N PRO A 620 16.56 -8.77 64.04
CA PRO A 620 17.12 -7.57 63.39
C PRO A 620 18.51 -7.62 62.69
N THR A 621 18.82 -6.48 62.05
CA THR A 621 20.12 -5.75 61.92
C THR A 621 21.32 -6.28 61.11
N ALA A 622 21.58 -5.54 60.02
CA ALA A 622 22.79 -4.75 59.68
C ALA A 622 24.19 -5.39 59.67
N SER A 623 24.94 -5.17 58.57
CA SER A 623 26.05 -4.19 58.48
C SER A 623 27.23 -4.63 57.61
N THR A 624 27.85 -3.62 56.98
CA THR A 624 29.27 -3.48 56.56
C THR A 624 29.81 -4.19 55.31
N ALA A 625 30.22 -3.35 54.35
CA ALA A 625 31.28 -3.56 53.36
C ALA A 625 32.65 -3.79 54.06
N PRO A 626 33.74 -4.22 53.39
CA PRO A 626 34.48 -3.31 52.49
C PRO A 626 35.28 -3.95 51.32
N THR A 627 35.71 -3.01 50.47
CA THR A 627 36.82 -2.96 49.50
C THR A 627 38.03 -3.87 49.68
N GLY A 628 38.66 -4.22 48.54
CA GLY A 628 40.13 -4.19 48.40
C GLY A 628 40.74 -5.24 47.47
N GLY A 629 41.58 -4.79 46.53
CA GLY A 629 42.78 -5.57 46.17
C GLY A 629 43.09 -5.83 44.69
N THR A 630 43.79 -4.86 44.09
CA THR A 630 45.05 -5.02 43.30
C THR A 630 45.17 -6.02 42.13
N ALA A 631 45.54 -5.44 40.98
CA ALA A 631 46.19 -6.08 39.83
C ALA A 631 47.57 -6.70 40.18
N PRO A 632 48.17 -7.51 39.28
CA PRO A 632 49.13 -6.90 38.35
C PRO A 632 49.20 -7.53 36.94
N ALA A 633 50.05 -6.90 36.13
CA ALA A 633 50.14 -6.94 34.69
C ALA A 633 51.12 -7.98 34.10
N ALA A 634 51.01 -8.07 32.77
CA ALA A 634 52.05 -8.34 31.76
C ALA A 634 52.50 -9.78 31.50
N GLN A 635 52.43 -10.21 30.22
CA GLN A 635 53.59 -10.27 29.33
C GLN A 635 53.18 -10.76 27.93
N GLY A 636 53.72 -10.09 26.90
CA GLY A 636 53.53 -10.46 25.50
C GLY A 636 54.55 -11.48 25.00
N ARG A 637 54.21 -12.15 23.88
CA ARG A 637 55.20 -12.69 22.94
C ARG A 637 54.59 -12.85 21.55
N ALA A 638 55.31 -12.36 20.55
CA ALA A 638 55.06 -12.48 19.12
C ALA A 638 55.77 -13.75 18.54
N PRO A 639 55.96 -13.91 17.21
CA PRO A 639 55.11 -14.73 16.34
C PRO A 639 55.86 -15.87 15.64
N GLY A 640 55.13 -16.78 14.98
CA GLY A 640 55.65 -17.80 14.05
C GLY A 640 54.82 -19.08 14.08
N ALA A 641 54.63 -19.87 13.04
CA ALA A 641 55.00 -19.78 11.63
C ALA A 641 53.99 -20.65 10.86
N SER A 642 53.72 -20.28 9.61
CA SER A 642 52.83 -20.98 8.68
C SER A 642 53.48 -22.27 8.14
N THR A 643 52.70 -23.35 8.09
CA THR A 643 52.98 -24.54 7.26
C THR A 643 51.79 -24.89 6.37
N PRO A 644 52.03 -25.54 5.21
CA PRO A 644 51.14 -25.48 4.06
C PRO A 644 50.12 -26.62 3.99
N VAL A 645 48.98 -26.31 3.37
CA VAL A 645 47.86 -27.21 3.08
C VAL A 645 48.13 -27.98 1.78
N PRO A 646 47.97 -29.33 1.74
CA PRO A 646 47.93 -30.07 0.49
C PRO A 646 46.50 -30.14 -0.10
N PRO A 647 46.37 -30.33 -1.43
CA PRO A 647 45.17 -30.03 -2.20
C PRO A 647 44.08 -31.10 -2.00
N THR A 648 42.83 -30.63 -1.90
CA THR A 648 41.63 -31.45 -1.81
C THR A 648 41.28 -31.99 -3.20
N GLN A 649 41.15 -33.31 -3.30
CA GLN A 649 40.70 -34.02 -4.50
C GLN A 649 39.20 -33.82 -4.75
N ASP A 650 38.87 -33.66 -6.04
CA ASP A 650 37.52 -33.65 -6.60
C ASP A 650 36.70 -34.87 -6.17
N SER A 651 35.52 -34.60 -5.61
CA SER A 651 34.46 -35.59 -5.39
C SER A 651 33.26 -35.22 -6.25
N ALA A 652 32.84 -36.17 -7.10
CA ALA A 652 31.73 -36.08 -8.03
C ALA A 652 30.39 -35.70 -7.36
N PRO A 653 29.45 -35.07 -8.11
CA PRO A 653 28.19 -34.59 -7.54
C PRO A 653 27.24 -35.76 -7.18
N PRO A 654 26.56 -35.71 -6.03
CA PRO A 654 25.54 -36.69 -5.70
C PRO A 654 24.29 -36.49 -6.56
N THR A 655 23.76 -37.60 -7.04
CA THR A 655 22.49 -37.76 -7.74
C THR A 655 21.35 -37.12 -6.95
N GLY A 656 20.76 -36.07 -7.53
CA GLY A 656 19.65 -35.33 -6.96
C GLY A 656 18.39 -36.18 -6.85
N THR A 657 17.97 -36.47 -5.62
CA THR A 657 16.62 -36.92 -5.29
C THR A 657 15.67 -35.73 -5.41
N VAL A 658 14.62 -35.90 -6.21
CA VAL A 658 13.55 -34.92 -6.42
C VAL A 658 12.87 -34.63 -5.07
N PRO A 659 12.76 -33.36 -4.63
CA PRO A 659 12.02 -33.02 -3.43
C PRO A 659 10.52 -33.30 -3.65
N PRO A 660 9.78 -33.86 -2.67
CA PRO A 660 8.34 -33.99 -2.78
C PRO A 660 7.69 -32.60 -2.94
N ALA A 661 6.66 -32.55 -3.78
CA ALA A 661 5.93 -31.35 -4.15
C ALA A 661 5.54 -30.52 -2.91
N ARG A 662 5.97 -29.25 -2.91
CA ARG A 662 5.51 -28.24 -1.95
C ARG A 662 3.98 -28.15 -2.02
N ALA A 663 3.29 -28.56 -0.96
CA ALA A 663 1.88 -28.28 -0.77
C ALA A 663 1.64 -26.78 -0.95
N SER A 664 0.71 -26.43 -1.82
CA SER A 664 0.32 -25.04 -2.06
C SER A 664 -0.19 -24.44 -0.74
N HIS A 665 0.49 -23.41 -0.26
CA HIS A 665 -0.02 -22.61 0.84
C HIS A 665 -1.31 -21.93 0.38
N ALA A 666 -2.44 -22.50 0.77
CA ALA A 666 -3.75 -21.87 0.67
C ALA A 666 -3.68 -20.52 1.42
N SER A 667 -3.59 -19.45 0.65
CA SER A 667 -3.66 -18.07 1.12
C SER A 667 -5.03 -17.87 1.77
N ARG A 668 -5.13 -18.04 3.11
CA ARG A 668 -6.30 -17.66 3.91
C ARG A 668 -6.55 -16.15 3.77
N ARG A 669 -7.38 -15.77 2.79
CA ARG A 669 -7.92 -14.42 2.59
C ARG A 669 -9.28 -14.32 3.28
N LYS A 670 -9.67 -13.11 3.70
CA LYS A 670 -11.02 -12.80 4.19
C LYS A 670 -12.06 -13.32 3.18
N PRO A 671 -13.15 -14.00 3.60
CA PRO A 671 -14.21 -14.41 2.69
C PRO A 671 -14.79 -13.17 2.02
N VAL A 672 -14.79 -13.15 0.68
CA VAL A 672 -15.62 -12.21 -0.07
C VAL A 672 -17.05 -12.57 0.30
N VAL A 673 -17.81 -11.64 0.88
CA VAL A 673 -19.20 -11.94 1.21
C VAL A 673 -19.96 -12.05 -0.10
N LEU A 674 -20.41 -13.27 -0.41
CA LEU A 674 -21.14 -13.57 -1.62
C LEU A 674 -22.54 -12.96 -1.53
N ALA A 675 -23.05 -12.45 -2.66
CA ALA A 675 -24.44 -12.01 -2.70
C ALA A 675 -25.37 -13.16 -2.29
N GLN A 676 -26.37 -12.83 -1.48
CA GLN A 676 -27.43 -13.75 -1.12
C GLN A 676 -28.30 -14.01 -2.37
N ILE A 677 -28.75 -15.25 -2.56
CA ILE A 677 -29.63 -15.60 -3.69
C ILE A 677 -30.92 -16.14 -3.08
N ARG A 678 -32.08 -15.77 -3.64
CA ARG A 678 -33.40 -16.25 -3.23
C ARG A 678 -34.24 -16.55 -4.47
N ALA A 679 -34.95 -17.67 -4.46
CA ALA A 679 -36.04 -17.90 -5.39
C ALA A 679 -37.35 -17.44 -4.77
N VAL A 680 -38.12 -16.67 -5.53
CA VAL A 680 -39.48 -16.24 -5.15
C VAL A 680 -40.44 -17.25 -5.79
N THR A 681 -41.12 -18.02 -4.96
CA THR A 681 -42.09 -19.04 -5.41
C THR A 681 -43.51 -18.63 -5.03
N ALA A 682 -44.50 -19.38 -5.52
CA ALA A 682 -45.91 -19.15 -5.18
C ALA A 682 -46.22 -19.22 -3.68
N GLY A 683 -45.36 -19.82 -2.85
CA GLY A 683 -45.56 -19.99 -1.41
C GLY A 683 -44.59 -19.24 -0.49
N GLY A 684 -43.56 -18.56 -1.03
CA GLY A 684 -42.53 -17.94 -0.19
C GLY A 684 -41.18 -17.70 -0.85
N LEU A 685 -40.16 -17.41 -0.04
CA LEU A 685 -38.77 -17.24 -0.42
C LEU A 685 -37.97 -18.51 -0.11
N PHE A 686 -37.38 -19.12 -1.13
CA PHE A 686 -36.44 -20.23 -0.97
C PHE A 686 -34.99 -19.73 -0.99
N ASN A 687 -34.21 -20.11 0.01
CA ASN A 687 -32.78 -19.84 0.08
C ASN A 687 -31.96 -21.09 -0.32
N PRO A 688 -31.35 -21.13 -1.52
CA PRO A 688 -30.58 -22.28 -1.99
C PRO A 688 -29.34 -22.59 -1.15
N ALA A 689 -28.76 -21.60 -0.44
CA ALA A 689 -27.56 -21.81 0.36
C ALA A 689 -27.83 -22.57 1.65
N THR A 690 -29.03 -22.43 2.22
CA THR A 690 -29.44 -23.06 3.49
C THR A 690 -30.50 -24.13 3.30
N GLY A 691 -31.11 -24.21 2.11
CA GLY A 691 -32.28 -25.04 1.84
C GLY A 691 -33.55 -24.57 2.58
N THR A 692 -33.54 -23.38 3.19
CA THR A 692 -34.65 -22.90 4.01
C THR A 692 -35.73 -22.23 3.17
N PHE A 693 -36.97 -22.42 3.58
CA PHE A 693 -38.13 -21.78 2.97
C PHE A 693 -38.79 -20.83 3.96
N THR A 694 -38.98 -19.57 3.55
CA THR A 694 -39.62 -18.52 4.34
C THR A 694 -40.97 -18.20 3.71
N THR A 695 -42.07 -18.46 4.40
CA THR A 695 -43.40 -18.06 3.92
C THR A 695 -43.49 -16.53 3.83
N LEU A 696 -43.94 -16.02 2.68
CA LEU A 696 -44.20 -14.59 2.51
C LEU A 696 -45.60 -14.27 3.05
N GLU A 697 -45.67 -13.40 4.06
CA GLU A 697 -46.91 -12.94 4.67
C GLU A 697 -47.15 -11.44 4.38
N GLY A 698 -48.41 -11.02 4.47
CA GLY A 698 -48.78 -9.61 4.32
C GLY A 698 -48.45 -9.01 2.94
N PRO A 699 -48.10 -7.71 2.87
CA PRO A 699 -47.84 -7.04 1.59
C PRO A 699 -46.72 -7.68 0.76
N ALA A 700 -45.70 -8.26 1.39
CA ALA A 700 -44.55 -8.87 0.69
C ALA A 700 -44.93 -10.08 -0.19
N ALA A 701 -46.12 -10.67 0.00
CA ALA A 701 -46.61 -11.78 -0.82
C ALA A 701 -47.10 -11.36 -2.23
N SER A 702 -47.36 -10.07 -2.45
CA SER A 702 -47.92 -9.56 -3.72
C SER A 702 -47.43 -8.17 -4.13
N ASP A 703 -46.80 -7.42 -3.23
CA ASP A 703 -46.26 -6.09 -3.52
C ASP A 703 -44.74 -6.15 -3.70
N LEU A 704 -44.27 -5.61 -4.83
CA LEU A 704 -42.85 -5.68 -5.21
C LEU A 704 -41.96 -4.83 -4.29
N VAL A 705 -42.48 -3.71 -3.77
CA VAL A 705 -41.74 -2.84 -2.84
C VAL A 705 -41.56 -3.56 -1.51
N ALA A 706 -42.64 -4.07 -0.94
CA ALA A 706 -42.62 -4.81 0.32
C ALA A 706 -41.71 -6.05 0.25
N LEU A 707 -41.70 -6.77 -0.89
CA LEU A 707 -40.77 -7.88 -1.08
C LEU A 707 -39.30 -7.43 -1.08
N VAL A 708 -38.98 -6.37 -1.83
CA VAL A 708 -37.63 -5.84 -1.92
C VAL A 708 -37.15 -5.31 -0.57
N GLU A 709 -38.01 -4.61 0.17
CA GLU A 709 -37.71 -4.11 1.51
C GLU A 709 -37.46 -5.24 2.52
N LEU A 710 -38.35 -6.25 2.55
CA LEU A 710 -38.20 -7.42 3.41
C LEU A 710 -36.83 -8.09 3.20
N VAL A 711 -36.48 -8.35 1.95
CA VAL A 711 -35.24 -9.04 1.62
C VAL A 711 -34.02 -8.15 1.91
N ALA A 712 -34.11 -6.85 1.63
CA ALA A 712 -33.03 -5.92 1.94
C ALA A 712 -32.81 -5.78 3.46
N ASP A 713 -33.86 -5.83 4.27
CA ASP A 713 -33.77 -5.83 5.74
C ASP A 713 -33.16 -7.12 6.28
N GLU A 714 -33.55 -8.29 5.75
CA GLU A 714 -32.98 -9.58 6.14
C GLU A 714 -31.49 -9.71 5.81
N VAL A 715 -31.06 -9.17 4.67
CA VAL A 715 -29.71 -9.36 4.13
C VAL A 715 -28.73 -8.27 4.62
N GLY A 716 -29.24 -7.15 5.11
CA GLY A 716 -28.46 -6.05 5.66
C GLY A 716 -27.61 -5.37 4.58
N SER A 717 -26.28 -5.40 4.72
CA SER A 717 -25.34 -4.69 3.85
C SER A 717 -24.88 -5.47 2.60
N HIS A 718 -25.52 -6.59 2.27
CA HIS A 718 -25.06 -7.48 1.20
C HIS A 718 -25.93 -7.38 -0.04
N ASP A 719 -25.32 -7.63 -1.20
CA ASP A 719 -26.06 -7.80 -2.44
C ASP A 719 -27.02 -8.99 -2.34
N VAL A 720 -28.18 -8.88 -2.98
CA VAL A 720 -29.16 -9.98 -3.08
C VAL A 720 -29.69 -10.13 -4.51
N THR A 721 -29.86 -11.38 -4.94
CA THR A 721 -30.49 -11.72 -6.23
C THR A 721 -31.79 -12.50 -5.98
N LEU A 722 -32.90 -11.94 -6.44
CA LEU A 722 -34.23 -12.54 -6.48
C LEU A 722 -34.48 -13.17 -7.85
N VAL A 723 -34.84 -14.45 -7.88
CA VAL A 723 -35.22 -15.16 -9.09
C VAL A 723 -36.72 -15.43 -9.06
N MET A 724 -37.46 -15.07 -10.10
CA MET A 724 -38.92 -15.20 -10.17
C MET A 724 -39.34 -16.01 -11.40
N ASP A 725 -40.28 -16.93 -11.19
CA ASP A 725 -40.97 -17.66 -12.26
C ASP A 725 -42.06 -16.81 -12.93
N ASP A 726 -42.53 -17.31 -14.08
CA ASP A 726 -43.55 -16.64 -14.89
C ASP A 726 -44.90 -16.52 -14.16
N ASP A 727 -45.31 -17.54 -13.40
CA ASP A 727 -46.55 -17.53 -12.63
C ASP A 727 -46.48 -16.63 -11.38
N VAL A 728 -45.27 -16.43 -10.83
CA VAL A 728 -45.03 -15.62 -9.65
C VAL A 728 -44.89 -14.14 -10.00
N ARG A 729 -44.19 -13.79 -11.08
CA ARG A 729 -43.94 -12.39 -11.45
C ARG A 729 -45.23 -11.60 -11.68
N ALA A 730 -46.28 -12.27 -12.15
CA ALA A 730 -47.58 -11.65 -12.42
C ALA A 730 -48.21 -11.06 -11.15
N ARG A 731 -47.98 -11.68 -10.00
CA ARG A 731 -48.45 -11.22 -8.68
C ARG A 731 -47.84 -9.88 -8.30
N TYR A 732 -46.58 -9.67 -8.66
CA TYR A 732 -45.82 -8.44 -8.41
C TYR A 732 -46.01 -7.38 -9.50
N GLY A 733 -47.02 -7.52 -10.36
CA GLY A 733 -47.33 -6.56 -11.44
C GLY A 733 -46.34 -6.60 -12.61
N LEU A 734 -45.41 -7.55 -12.67
CA LEU A 734 -44.43 -7.71 -13.76
C LEU A 734 -45.03 -8.43 -14.97
N ASN A 735 -46.26 -8.05 -15.34
CA ASN A 735 -47.04 -8.63 -16.43
C ASN A 735 -46.55 -8.15 -17.81
N GLY A 736 -46.49 -9.06 -18.79
CA GLY A 736 -46.18 -8.75 -20.19
C GLY A 736 -44.74 -9.05 -20.63
N ASN A 737 -44.44 -8.75 -21.90
CA ASN A 737 -43.13 -8.97 -22.49
C ASN A 737 -42.08 -8.03 -21.89
N ARG A 738 -40.82 -8.48 -21.85
CA ARG A 738 -39.67 -7.65 -21.50
C ARG A 738 -39.73 -6.30 -22.25
N PRO A 739 -39.50 -5.15 -21.58
CA PRO A 739 -39.41 -3.88 -22.27
C PRO A 739 -38.36 -3.93 -23.40
N GLY A 740 -38.75 -3.50 -24.60
CA GLY A 740 -37.87 -3.49 -25.78
C GLY A 740 -36.76 -2.43 -25.67
N LEU A 741 -35.75 -2.52 -26.53
CA LEU A 741 -34.59 -1.61 -26.57
C LEU A 741 -34.95 -0.10 -26.63
N GLY A 742 -36.16 0.26 -27.09
CA GLY A 742 -36.67 1.65 -27.15
C GLY A 742 -37.43 2.16 -25.93
N LYS A 743 -37.78 1.31 -24.95
CA LYS A 743 -38.42 1.71 -23.69
C LYS A 743 -37.72 0.99 -22.53
N PRO A 744 -36.65 1.56 -21.94
CA PRO A 744 -35.82 0.87 -20.95
C PRO A 744 -36.48 0.72 -19.56
N TRP A 745 -37.81 0.77 -19.47
CA TRP A 745 -38.56 0.90 -18.22
C TRP A 745 -39.84 0.07 -18.23
N HIS A 746 -40.26 -0.40 -17.05
CA HIS A 746 -41.51 -1.12 -16.81
C HIS A 746 -42.31 -0.44 -15.70
N ALA A 747 -43.63 -0.25 -15.89
CA ALA A 747 -44.46 0.53 -14.96
C ALA A 747 -44.48 -0.03 -13.53
N ALA A 748 -44.40 -1.35 -13.37
CA ALA A 748 -44.35 -2.00 -12.05
C ALA A 748 -43.12 -1.65 -11.19
N PHE A 749 -42.06 -1.05 -11.77
CA PHE A 749 -40.94 -0.54 -10.99
C PHE A 749 -41.17 0.90 -10.50
N LEU A 750 -42.25 1.59 -10.91
CA LEU A 750 -42.52 2.95 -10.46
C LEU A 750 -42.72 3.05 -8.94
N PRO A 751 -43.48 2.15 -8.29
CA PRO A 751 -43.57 2.14 -6.83
C PRO A 751 -42.22 1.97 -6.14
N LEU A 752 -41.30 1.16 -6.71
CA LEU A 752 -39.93 1.03 -6.19
C LEU A 752 -39.18 2.37 -6.24
N VAL A 753 -39.32 3.13 -7.34
CA VAL A 753 -38.70 4.47 -7.47
C VAL A 753 -39.28 5.46 -6.49
N GLU A 754 -40.60 5.42 -6.27
CA GLU A 754 -41.29 6.25 -5.29
C GLU A 754 -40.85 5.89 -3.86
N ALA A 755 -40.53 4.62 -3.61
CA ALA A 755 -39.94 4.11 -2.36
C ALA A 755 -38.40 4.27 -2.28
N GLY A 756 -37.79 5.10 -3.12
CA GLY A 756 -36.35 5.42 -3.02
C GLY A 756 -35.40 4.41 -3.69
N TRP A 757 -35.91 3.37 -4.36
CA TRP A 757 -35.10 2.41 -5.10
C TRP A 757 -34.86 2.87 -6.54
N HIS A 758 -33.60 3.03 -6.90
CA HIS A 758 -33.21 3.71 -8.14
C HIS A 758 -32.24 2.86 -8.96
N GLN A 759 -31.94 3.35 -10.16
CA GLN A 759 -30.84 2.80 -10.95
C GLN A 759 -29.52 2.89 -10.14
N PRO A 760 -28.71 1.81 -10.07
CA PRO A 760 -27.47 1.83 -9.31
C PRO A 760 -26.56 2.99 -9.71
N ARG A 761 -26.00 3.67 -8.70
CA ARG A 761 -25.14 4.86 -8.80
C ARG A 761 -25.81 6.08 -9.45
N LYS A 762 -27.13 6.06 -9.62
CA LYS A 762 -27.90 7.19 -10.18
C LYS A 762 -29.15 7.44 -9.33
N PRO A 763 -29.00 8.03 -8.13
CA PRO A 763 -30.14 8.36 -7.26
C PRO A 763 -31.22 9.17 -8.00
N GLY A 764 -32.49 8.84 -7.78
CA GLY A 764 -33.64 9.45 -8.44
C GLY A 764 -33.89 9.02 -9.90
N HIS A 765 -32.98 8.24 -10.52
CA HIS A 765 -33.21 7.75 -11.89
C HIS A 765 -33.99 6.43 -11.89
N ARG A 766 -34.91 6.31 -12.85
CA ARG A 766 -35.67 5.08 -13.10
C ARG A 766 -34.71 3.93 -13.46
N PRO A 767 -34.83 2.74 -12.84
CA PRO A 767 -34.07 1.55 -13.20
C PRO A 767 -34.12 1.25 -14.71
N ARG A 768 -33.02 0.76 -15.28
CA ARG A 768 -33.02 0.20 -16.63
C ARG A 768 -33.47 -1.26 -16.53
N VAL A 769 -34.70 -1.55 -16.96
CA VAL A 769 -35.26 -2.90 -16.89
C VAL A 769 -34.62 -3.79 -17.96
N GLN A 770 -34.05 -4.91 -17.52
CA GLN A 770 -33.36 -5.92 -18.32
C GLN A 770 -33.76 -7.33 -17.84
N GLN A 771 -33.19 -8.39 -18.41
CA GLN A 771 -33.44 -9.77 -17.94
C GLN A 771 -33.10 -9.93 -16.46
N THR A 772 -32.01 -9.30 -16.04
CA THR A 772 -31.66 -9.09 -14.63
C THR A 772 -31.61 -7.60 -14.38
N THR A 773 -32.56 -7.08 -13.61
CA THR A 773 -32.66 -5.65 -13.29
C THR A 773 -32.01 -5.40 -11.93
N SER A 774 -31.02 -4.51 -11.88
CA SER A 774 -30.38 -4.11 -10.62
C SER A 774 -30.95 -2.78 -10.13
N ILE A 775 -31.21 -2.68 -8.83
CA ILE A 775 -31.69 -1.48 -8.13
C ILE A 775 -30.88 -1.25 -6.85
N GLU A 776 -30.81 0.00 -6.41
CA GLU A 776 -30.07 0.45 -5.22
C GLU A 776 -30.89 1.50 -4.46
N HIS A 777 -30.82 1.47 -3.13
CA HIS A 777 -31.46 2.46 -2.26
C HIS A 777 -30.37 3.30 -1.57
N PRO A 778 -30.46 4.64 -1.54
CA PRO A 778 -29.37 5.49 -1.04
C PRO A 778 -29.06 5.29 0.45
N GLU A 779 -30.06 4.88 1.23
CA GLU A 779 -29.93 4.65 2.69
C GLU A 779 -29.63 3.19 3.05
N ARG A 780 -29.60 2.27 2.08
CA ARG A 780 -29.34 0.84 2.32
C ARG A 780 -28.06 0.42 1.61
N HIS A 781 -27.26 -0.42 2.26
CA HIS A 781 -26.02 -0.93 1.67
C HIS A 781 -26.29 -2.20 0.87
N GLY A 782 -25.79 -2.27 -0.37
CA GLY A 782 -25.94 -3.45 -1.24
C GLY A 782 -26.98 -3.27 -2.35
N HIS A 783 -26.84 -4.06 -3.40
CA HIS A 783 -27.71 -4.02 -4.57
C HIS A 783 -28.75 -5.13 -4.52
N VAL A 784 -30.00 -4.83 -4.90
CA VAL A 784 -31.02 -5.84 -5.16
C VAL A 784 -31.08 -6.11 -6.66
N ARG A 785 -30.96 -7.38 -7.05
CA ARG A 785 -31.08 -7.84 -8.44
C ARG A 785 -32.34 -8.66 -8.58
N ILE A 786 -33.14 -8.36 -9.59
CA ILE A 786 -34.38 -9.08 -9.89
C ILE A 786 -34.22 -9.74 -11.25
N THR A 787 -34.19 -11.07 -11.26
CA THR A 787 -34.09 -11.92 -12.44
C THR A 787 -35.45 -12.57 -12.69
N VAL A 788 -36.03 -12.27 -13.85
CA VAL A 788 -37.31 -12.85 -14.27
C VAL A 788 -37.00 -13.97 -15.27
N ALA A 789 -37.32 -15.21 -14.91
CA ALA A 789 -36.97 -16.41 -15.66
C ALA A 789 -37.39 -16.33 -17.14
N ASP A 790 -38.59 -15.81 -17.38
CA ASP A 790 -39.17 -15.72 -18.72
C ASP A 790 -38.65 -14.56 -19.57
N TRP A 791 -37.92 -13.62 -18.96
CA TRP A 791 -37.23 -12.55 -19.69
C TRP A 791 -35.84 -12.95 -20.16
N LEU A 792 -35.27 -14.05 -19.65
CA LEU A 792 -34.01 -14.62 -20.10
C LEU A 792 -34.17 -15.26 -21.48
N ARG A 793 -33.18 -15.07 -22.35
CA ARG A 793 -33.16 -15.76 -23.64
C ARG A 793 -32.97 -17.27 -23.43
N PRO A 794 -33.44 -18.12 -24.36
CA PRO A 794 -33.03 -19.53 -24.37
C PRO A 794 -31.49 -19.60 -24.34
N SER A 795 -30.89 -20.48 -23.53
CA SER A 795 -29.43 -20.59 -23.28
C SER A 795 -28.75 -19.43 -22.52
N GLU A 796 -29.51 -18.50 -21.93
CA GLU A 796 -28.96 -17.44 -21.07
C GLU A 796 -28.98 -17.87 -19.59
N PHE A 797 -27.80 -18.07 -19.00
CA PHE A 797 -27.64 -18.46 -17.60
C PHE A 797 -28.40 -17.50 -16.64
N PRO A 798 -29.14 -18.02 -15.64
CA PRO A 798 -29.19 -19.41 -15.15
C PRO A 798 -30.07 -20.39 -15.93
N LYS A 799 -30.69 -19.96 -17.02
CA LYS A 799 -31.42 -20.87 -17.93
C LYS A 799 -30.41 -21.65 -18.76
N GLY A 800 -30.65 -22.95 -18.86
CA GLY A 800 -29.87 -23.89 -19.64
C GLY A 800 -30.23 -23.84 -21.13
N PRO A 801 -29.83 -24.87 -21.90
CA PRO A 801 -30.05 -24.92 -23.34
C PRO A 801 -31.54 -24.84 -23.71
N LYS A 802 -31.83 -24.59 -24.99
CA LYS A 802 -33.20 -24.51 -25.49
C LYS A 802 -33.98 -25.79 -25.12
N GLY A 803 -35.11 -25.62 -24.41
CA GLY A 803 -35.92 -26.73 -23.90
C GLY A 803 -35.77 -27.01 -22.40
N ASP A 804 -34.84 -26.33 -21.72
CA ASP A 804 -34.71 -26.38 -20.26
C ASP A 804 -35.96 -25.83 -19.56
N THR A 805 -36.51 -26.63 -18.64
CA THR A 805 -37.74 -26.36 -17.88
C THR A 805 -37.47 -25.97 -16.43
N ALA A 806 -36.23 -25.64 -16.06
CA ALA A 806 -35.88 -25.17 -14.73
C ALA A 806 -36.76 -24.00 -14.26
N GLY A 807 -37.31 -24.10 -13.05
CA GLY A 807 -38.02 -23.02 -12.39
C GLY A 807 -37.07 -22.12 -11.58
N ALA A 808 -37.64 -21.18 -10.83
CA ALA A 808 -36.89 -20.24 -10.01
C ALA A 808 -36.02 -20.94 -8.95
N PRO A 809 -36.46 -22.03 -8.27
CA PRO A 809 -35.61 -22.76 -7.33
C PRO A 809 -34.37 -23.37 -7.99
N GLU A 810 -34.51 -24.07 -9.13
CA GLU A 810 -33.39 -24.67 -9.86
C GLU A 810 -32.44 -23.59 -10.40
N MET A 811 -32.98 -22.50 -10.94
CA MET A 811 -32.18 -21.36 -11.39
C MET A 811 -31.42 -20.68 -10.24
N ALA A 812 -32.04 -20.55 -9.07
CA ALA A 812 -31.40 -20.02 -7.87
C ALA A 812 -30.30 -20.95 -7.35
N LEU A 813 -30.51 -22.27 -7.39
CA LEU A 813 -29.49 -23.27 -7.07
C LEU A 813 -28.30 -23.16 -8.03
N ARG A 814 -28.53 -23.03 -9.34
CA ARG A 814 -27.45 -22.82 -10.32
C ARG A 814 -26.67 -21.53 -10.06
N LEU A 815 -27.35 -20.42 -9.76
CA LEU A 815 -26.69 -19.16 -9.39
C LEU A 815 -25.86 -19.30 -8.11
N ALA A 816 -26.40 -20.00 -7.10
CA ALA A 816 -25.72 -20.23 -5.84
C ALA A 816 -24.50 -21.12 -6.03
N ARG A 817 -24.63 -22.18 -6.83
CA ARG A 817 -23.54 -23.09 -7.19
C ARG A 817 -22.42 -22.38 -7.94
N TYR A 818 -22.77 -21.52 -8.91
CA TYR A 818 -21.79 -20.65 -9.56
C TYR A 818 -21.06 -19.78 -8.53
N ALA A 819 -21.79 -19.07 -7.67
CA ALA A 819 -21.22 -18.15 -6.69
C ALA A 819 -20.34 -18.86 -5.65
N GLU A 820 -20.73 -20.05 -5.20
CA GLU A 820 -19.97 -20.91 -4.30
C GLU A 820 -18.60 -21.27 -4.91
N LEU A 821 -18.60 -21.73 -6.16
CA LEU A 821 -17.40 -22.27 -6.81
C LEU A 821 -16.38 -21.19 -7.19
N VAL A 822 -16.83 -20.06 -7.77
CA VAL A 822 -15.90 -19.00 -8.22
C VAL A 822 -15.71 -17.88 -7.19
N GLY A 823 -16.59 -17.79 -6.20
CA GLY A 823 -16.59 -16.73 -5.21
C GLY A 823 -17.09 -15.38 -5.73
N TRP A 824 -17.91 -15.36 -6.80
CA TRP A 824 -18.46 -14.15 -7.42
C TRP A 824 -19.95 -14.30 -7.74
N SER A 825 -20.71 -13.23 -7.57
CA SER A 825 -22.12 -13.22 -7.93
C SER A 825 -22.32 -12.92 -9.42
N PHE A 826 -23.21 -13.65 -10.08
CA PHE A 826 -23.51 -13.43 -11.48
C PHE A 826 -24.35 -12.13 -11.65
N THR A 827 -23.83 -11.18 -12.42
CA THR A 827 -24.37 -9.80 -12.53
C THR A 827 -25.30 -9.59 -13.73
N GLY A 828 -25.85 -10.67 -14.27
CA GLY A 828 -26.83 -10.67 -15.37
C GLY A 828 -26.28 -11.10 -16.72
N THR A 829 -24.99 -10.89 -17.02
CA THR A 829 -24.32 -11.50 -18.19
C THR A 829 -22.93 -11.98 -17.83
N ALA A 830 -22.43 -12.99 -18.56
CA ALA A 830 -21.10 -13.53 -18.33
C ALA A 830 -19.99 -12.45 -18.48
N ALA A 831 -20.14 -11.56 -19.45
CA ALA A 831 -19.19 -10.47 -19.70
C ALA A 831 -19.15 -9.45 -18.55
N ASN A 832 -20.32 -9.03 -18.05
CA ASN A 832 -20.40 -8.10 -16.92
C ASN A 832 -19.89 -8.77 -15.64
N THR A 833 -20.22 -10.05 -15.41
CA THR A 833 -19.72 -10.81 -14.27
C THR A 833 -18.20 -10.89 -14.30
N ALA A 834 -17.62 -11.17 -15.46
CA ALA A 834 -16.18 -11.30 -15.59
C ALA A 834 -15.43 -9.98 -15.35
N ILE A 835 -15.91 -8.85 -15.89
CA ILE A 835 -15.23 -7.56 -15.71
C ILE A 835 -15.32 -7.06 -14.26
N TRP A 836 -16.45 -7.27 -13.58
CA TRP A 836 -16.59 -6.95 -12.15
C TRP A 836 -15.75 -7.89 -11.28
N ALA A 837 -15.69 -9.18 -11.60
CA ALA A 837 -14.84 -10.14 -10.92
C ALA A 837 -13.36 -9.75 -11.04
N LEU A 838 -12.90 -9.46 -12.26
CA LEU A 838 -11.53 -8.99 -12.49
C LEU A 838 -11.27 -7.67 -11.75
N ARG A 839 -12.20 -6.72 -11.80
CA ARG A 839 -12.07 -5.44 -11.08
C ARG A 839 -11.91 -5.65 -9.57
N GLY A 840 -12.76 -6.46 -8.96
CA GLY A 840 -12.68 -6.78 -7.53
C GLY A 840 -11.36 -7.48 -7.16
N LEU A 841 -10.87 -8.39 -7.99
CA LEU A 841 -9.58 -9.05 -7.80
C LEU A 841 -8.40 -8.08 -7.90
N LEU A 842 -8.41 -7.20 -8.90
CA LEU A 842 -7.39 -6.15 -9.05
C LEU A 842 -7.43 -5.18 -7.87
N ASP A 843 -8.62 -4.78 -7.42
CA ASP A 843 -8.78 -3.91 -6.25
C ASP A 843 -8.30 -4.59 -4.95
N SER A 844 -8.51 -5.90 -4.80
CA SER A 844 -8.02 -6.66 -3.64
C SER A 844 -6.50 -6.88 -3.61
N THR A 845 -5.82 -6.68 -4.74
CA THR A 845 -4.37 -6.90 -4.90
C THR A 845 -3.56 -5.60 -4.92
N ARG A 846 -4.18 -4.45 -4.56
CA ARG A 846 -3.65 -3.07 -4.57
C ARG A 846 -2.36 -2.84 -3.75
N LYS A 847 -1.25 -3.36 -4.24
CA LYS A 847 0.10 -2.84 -3.92
C LYS A 847 0.54 -1.74 -4.90
N THR A 848 -0.15 -1.60 -6.03
CA THR A 848 0.15 -0.64 -7.11
C THR A 848 -1.14 0.07 -7.49
N PHE A 849 -1.10 1.40 -7.67
CA PHE A 849 -2.25 2.16 -8.21
C PHE A 849 -2.42 1.82 -9.69
N ILE A 850 -3.46 1.07 -10.02
CA ILE A 850 -3.79 0.68 -11.39
C ILE A 850 -4.78 1.70 -11.94
N LYS A 851 -4.41 2.42 -13.00
CA LYS A 851 -5.36 3.25 -13.74
C LYS A 851 -6.24 2.34 -14.59
N MET A 852 -7.54 2.35 -14.29
CA MET A 852 -8.52 1.44 -14.90
C MET A 852 -9.32 2.10 -16.01
N VAL A 853 -9.34 3.42 -16.02
CA VAL A 853 -9.81 4.26 -17.12
C VAL A 853 -8.69 5.29 -17.33
N PRO A 854 -7.93 5.24 -18.43
CA PRO A 854 -6.91 6.23 -18.74
C PRO A 854 -7.55 7.57 -19.07
N ASP A 855 -6.84 8.66 -18.77
CA ASP A 855 -7.36 10.01 -19.01
C ASP A 855 -7.40 10.31 -20.53
N SER A 856 -6.57 9.61 -21.32
CA SER A 856 -6.46 9.66 -22.78
C SER A 856 -7.50 8.80 -23.54
N SER A 857 -8.66 8.49 -22.95
CA SER A 857 -9.60 7.45 -23.44
C SER A 857 -10.08 7.51 -24.91
N PRO A 858 -10.12 8.63 -25.67
CA PRO A 858 -10.72 8.59 -27.01
C PRO A 858 -9.78 8.27 -28.20
N GLU A 859 -8.46 8.13 -28.02
CA GLU A 859 -7.49 8.06 -29.15
C GLU A 859 -6.68 6.75 -29.21
N TRP A 860 -7.27 5.60 -28.86
CA TRP A 860 -6.56 4.33 -28.99
C TRP A 860 -6.40 3.91 -30.46
N PRO A 861 -5.21 3.51 -30.91
CA PRO A 861 -5.03 3.04 -32.28
C PRO A 861 -5.80 1.73 -32.51
N THR A 862 -6.38 1.60 -33.71
CA THR A 862 -7.09 0.39 -34.12
C THR A 862 -6.11 -0.74 -34.33
N TRP A 863 -6.15 -1.74 -33.45
CA TRP A 863 -5.41 -2.99 -33.57
C TRP A 863 -5.96 -3.85 -34.73
N GLN A 864 -5.09 -4.48 -35.53
CA GLN A 864 -5.45 -5.14 -36.80
C GLN A 864 -4.63 -6.42 -37.07
N ALA A 865 -4.89 -7.51 -36.33
CA ALA A 865 -4.36 -8.82 -36.69
C ALA A 865 -5.44 -9.92 -36.74
N GLY A 866 -5.21 -10.90 -37.60
CA GLY A 866 -5.99 -12.13 -37.67
C GLY A 866 -5.59 -13.12 -36.59
N ASP A 867 -6.50 -14.01 -36.25
CA ASP A 867 -6.29 -15.11 -35.31
C ASP A 867 -6.69 -16.48 -35.89
N SER A 868 -6.89 -16.54 -37.20
CA SER A 868 -7.15 -17.76 -37.96
C SER A 868 -6.39 -17.74 -39.29
N TRP A 869 -5.70 -18.83 -39.62
CA TRP A 869 -4.95 -18.99 -40.86
C TRP A 869 -5.19 -20.39 -41.46
N SER A 870 -5.18 -20.49 -42.79
CA SER A 870 -5.18 -21.78 -43.48
C SER A 870 -4.48 -21.70 -44.83
N ARG A 871 -4.01 -22.85 -45.32
CA ARG A 871 -3.45 -23.02 -46.66
C ARG A 871 -4.01 -24.26 -47.35
N LYS A 872 -3.77 -24.35 -48.66
CA LYS A 872 -4.04 -25.58 -49.42
C LYS A 872 -3.05 -26.69 -49.03
N LEU A 873 -3.52 -27.93 -49.12
CA LEU A 873 -2.67 -29.12 -48.97
C LEU A 873 -1.64 -29.19 -50.10
N THR A 874 -0.41 -29.59 -49.78
CA THR A 874 0.59 -29.93 -50.80
C THR A 874 0.26 -31.28 -51.44
N ASP A 875 0.86 -31.58 -52.60
CA ASP A 875 0.63 -32.87 -53.28
C ASP A 875 1.04 -34.07 -52.41
N GLU A 876 2.12 -33.92 -51.63
CA GLU A 876 2.56 -34.93 -50.64
C GLU A 876 1.55 -35.11 -49.51
N GLU A 877 0.96 -34.03 -49.00
CA GLU A 877 -0.05 -34.08 -47.93
C GLU A 877 -1.37 -34.68 -48.42
N LYS A 878 -1.75 -34.43 -49.67
CA LYS A 878 -2.90 -35.07 -50.32
C LYS A 878 -2.71 -36.58 -50.43
N ALA A 879 -1.48 -37.01 -50.74
CA ALA A 879 -1.12 -38.43 -50.79
C ALA A 879 -1.12 -39.10 -49.41
N GLY A 880 -0.95 -38.34 -48.32
CA GLY A 880 -1.05 -38.81 -46.93
C GLY A 880 -2.44 -39.27 -46.52
N GLY A 881 -3.50 -38.88 -47.24
CA GLY A 881 -4.84 -39.48 -47.08
C GLY A 881 -5.71 -38.91 -45.95
N PHE A 882 -5.14 -38.42 -44.84
CA PHE A 882 -5.90 -37.91 -43.69
C PHE A 882 -5.46 -36.52 -43.19
N VAL A 883 -6.40 -35.83 -42.56
CA VAL A 883 -6.23 -34.54 -41.89
C VAL A 883 -6.81 -34.63 -40.47
N VAL A 884 -6.03 -34.22 -39.48
CA VAL A 884 -6.38 -34.30 -38.06
C VAL A 884 -6.33 -32.92 -37.42
N GLY A 885 -7.42 -32.53 -36.77
CA GLY A 885 -7.49 -31.35 -35.92
C GLY A 885 -7.18 -31.66 -34.46
N TYR A 886 -6.54 -30.72 -33.78
CA TYR A 886 -6.26 -30.77 -32.35
C TYR A 886 -6.83 -29.51 -31.69
N ASP A 887 -7.81 -29.69 -30.80
CA ASP A 887 -8.53 -28.62 -30.08
C ASP A 887 -7.86 -28.31 -28.74
N GLY A 888 -7.41 -27.08 -28.56
CA GLY A 888 -6.71 -26.57 -27.39
C GLY A 888 -7.65 -26.34 -26.22
N VAL A 889 -7.33 -26.95 -25.08
CA VAL A 889 -8.20 -26.92 -23.90
C VAL A 889 -8.19 -25.53 -23.28
N LYS A 890 -9.29 -24.79 -23.48
CA LYS A 890 -9.60 -23.50 -22.83
C LYS A 890 -8.52 -22.44 -23.09
N ASN A 891 -7.95 -22.33 -24.31
CA ASN A 891 -6.76 -21.51 -24.62
C ASN A 891 -6.77 -20.04 -24.14
N TYR A 892 -7.92 -19.37 -24.10
CA TYR A 892 -8.01 -18.01 -23.55
C TYR A 892 -7.77 -17.93 -22.03
N LEU A 893 -8.12 -18.97 -21.27
CA LEU A 893 -8.01 -18.98 -19.81
C LEU A 893 -6.55 -18.88 -19.31
N PRO A 894 -5.57 -19.65 -19.82
CA PRO A 894 -4.16 -19.45 -19.48
C PRO A 894 -3.59 -18.15 -20.06
N ALA A 895 -4.12 -17.63 -21.17
CA ALA A 895 -3.65 -16.39 -21.78
C ALA A 895 -3.79 -15.19 -20.82
N TYR A 896 -4.87 -15.09 -20.04
CA TYR A 896 -5.00 -14.06 -18.98
C TYR A 896 -3.80 -14.05 -18.02
N LYS A 897 -3.31 -15.23 -17.62
CA LYS A 897 -2.19 -15.37 -16.70
C LYS A 897 -0.84 -14.99 -17.32
N GLN A 898 -0.72 -15.12 -18.65
CA GLN A 898 0.52 -14.93 -19.40
C GLN A 898 0.62 -13.56 -20.08
N ALA A 899 -0.52 -12.90 -20.32
CA ALA A 899 -0.60 -11.64 -21.05
C ALA A 899 0.33 -10.58 -20.46
N ILE A 900 1.10 -9.95 -21.35
CA ILE A 900 2.04 -8.88 -21.01
C ILE A 900 1.27 -7.54 -21.04
N VAL A 901 0.96 -7.00 -19.87
CA VAL A 901 0.08 -5.84 -19.71
C VAL A 901 0.71 -4.76 -18.81
N ALA A 902 0.31 -3.51 -19.03
CA ALA A 902 0.77 -2.35 -18.26
C ALA A 902 -0.22 -1.95 -17.16
N GLY A 903 0.27 -1.57 -15.98
CA GLY A 903 -0.57 -0.99 -14.91
C GLY A 903 -0.73 0.51 -14.95
N ALA A 904 0.30 1.20 -15.44
CA ALA A 904 0.30 2.63 -15.64
C ALA A 904 -0.41 2.99 -16.96
N GLU A 905 -0.58 4.30 -17.17
CA GLU A 905 -0.99 4.87 -18.45
C GLU A 905 0.09 4.64 -19.51
N LEU A 906 -0.32 4.27 -20.72
CA LEU A 906 0.61 4.09 -21.82
C LEU A 906 1.12 5.46 -22.27
N VAL A 907 2.44 5.56 -22.48
CA VAL A 907 3.07 6.77 -23.00
C VAL A 907 3.28 6.59 -24.49
N HIS A 908 2.79 7.54 -25.27
CA HIS A 908 3.06 7.59 -26.71
C HIS A 908 4.52 7.98 -26.96
N LYS A 909 5.23 7.17 -27.74
CA LYS A 909 6.61 7.41 -28.18
C LYS A 909 6.66 7.34 -29.70
N THR A 910 7.24 8.37 -30.29
CA THR A 910 7.45 8.51 -31.73
C THR A 910 8.94 8.57 -32.06
N GLY A 911 9.33 8.11 -33.25
CA GLY A 911 10.68 8.32 -33.79
C GLY A 911 11.65 7.16 -33.55
N GLY A 912 11.34 5.98 -34.09
CA GLY A 912 12.27 4.84 -34.11
C GLY A 912 12.47 4.21 -32.73
N VAL A 913 11.36 3.77 -32.13
CA VAL A 913 11.35 3.21 -30.77
C VAL A 913 11.98 1.81 -30.80
N LEU A 914 13.02 1.57 -30.00
CA LEU A 914 13.55 0.22 -29.83
C LEU A 914 12.60 -0.65 -29.01
N PHE A 915 12.36 -1.89 -29.46
CA PHE A 915 11.57 -2.86 -28.72
C PHE A 915 12.26 -3.24 -27.40
N ASP A 916 11.50 -3.23 -26.31
CA ASP A 916 11.93 -3.68 -24.98
C ASP A 916 10.88 -4.64 -24.42
N GLU A 917 11.28 -5.90 -24.18
CA GLU A 917 10.39 -6.94 -23.65
C GLU A 917 9.86 -6.64 -22.24
N LYS A 918 10.46 -5.68 -21.52
CA LYS A 918 10.02 -5.22 -20.20
C LYS A 918 8.95 -4.15 -20.29
N MET A 919 8.60 -3.70 -21.50
CA MET A 919 7.52 -2.76 -21.75
C MET A 919 6.29 -3.51 -22.26
N ALA A 920 5.11 -3.05 -21.86
CA ALA A 920 3.83 -3.57 -22.30
C ALA A 920 3.04 -2.47 -22.99
N GLY A 921 2.29 -2.83 -24.02
CA GLY A 921 1.45 -1.90 -24.76
C GLY A 921 1.33 -2.27 -26.24
N LEU A 922 1.07 -1.25 -27.05
CA LEU A 922 0.85 -1.33 -28.49
C LEU A 922 2.08 -0.79 -29.23
N TRP A 923 2.47 -1.46 -30.31
CA TRP A 923 3.65 -1.16 -31.11
C TRP A 923 3.22 -1.04 -32.58
N LEU A 924 3.57 0.07 -33.22
CA LEU A 924 3.41 0.25 -34.65
C LEU A 924 4.64 -0.33 -35.33
N MET A 925 4.48 -1.51 -35.87
CA MET A 925 5.57 -2.32 -36.41
C MET A 925 5.46 -2.41 -37.93
N ARG A 926 6.60 -2.30 -38.62
CA ARG A 926 6.68 -2.69 -40.02
C ARG A 926 6.76 -4.21 -40.08
N VAL A 927 5.79 -4.84 -40.74
CA VAL A 927 5.72 -6.31 -40.85
C VAL A 927 6.99 -6.80 -41.57
N PRO A 928 7.82 -7.64 -40.93
CA PRO A 928 9.04 -8.15 -41.54
C PRO A 928 8.72 -9.23 -42.58
N GLU A 929 9.68 -9.50 -43.46
CA GLU A 929 9.60 -10.66 -44.35
C GLU A 929 9.57 -11.96 -43.53
N TRP A 930 8.69 -12.88 -43.94
CA TRP A 930 8.52 -14.16 -43.25
C TRP A 930 9.08 -15.30 -44.12
N PRO A 931 10.17 -15.98 -43.68
CA PRO A 931 10.86 -16.95 -44.53
C PRO A 931 10.21 -18.34 -44.56
N HIS A 932 9.12 -18.56 -43.82
CA HIS A 932 8.52 -19.89 -43.66
C HIS A 932 7.17 -20.02 -44.39
N ALA A 933 7.19 -20.45 -45.65
CA ALA A 933 6.00 -20.49 -46.51
C ALA A 933 4.87 -21.43 -46.03
N LEU A 934 5.18 -22.50 -45.27
CA LEU A 934 4.21 -23.50 -44.82
C LEU A 934 3.64 -23.24 -43.42
N VAL A 935 4.03 -22.13 -42.79
CA VAL A 935 3.68 -21.79 -41.41
C VAL A 935 3.22 -20.33 -41.37
N PRO A 936 2.15 -19.96 -40.65
CA PRO A 936 1.72 -18.57 -40.59
C PRO A 936 2.76 -17.67 -39.93
N ALA A 937 2.96 -16.49 -40.51
CA ALA A 937 3.62 -15.39 -39.82
C ALA A 937 2.81 -14.97 -38.58
N PRO A 938 3.43 -14.39 -37.54
CA PRO A 938 2.71 -13.87 -36.38
C PRO A 938 1.59 -12.90 -36.77
N VAL A 939 1.81 -12.09 -37.82
CA VAL A 939 0.80 -11.25 -38.48
C VAL A 939 0.70 -11.67 -39.95
N HIS A 940 -0.25 -12.54 -40.28
CA HIS A 940 -0.35 -13.14 -41.61
C HIS A 940 -1.34 -12.44 -42.55
N GLU A 941 -2.25 -11.61 -42.02
CA GLU A 941 -3.23 -10.85 -42.82
C GLU A 941 -2.66 -9.58 -43.45
N VAL A 942 -1.49 -9.15 -42.99
CA VAL A 942 -0.85 -7.90 -43.41
C VAL A 942 0.42 -8.22 -44.19
N GLU A 943 0.53 -7.67 -45.39
CA GLU A 943 1.69 -7.86 -46.26
C GLU A 943 2.99 -7.34 -45.63
N ALA A 944 4.11 -8.01 -45.92
CA ALA A 944 5.43 -7.55 -45.51
C ALA A 944 5.71 -6.11 -45.99
N GLY A 945 6.38 -5.32 -45.15
CA GLY A 945 6.69 -3.91 -45.40
C GLY A 945 5.58 -2.93 -45.01
N LYS A 946 4.34 -3.38 -44.78
CA LYS A 946 3.23 -2.54 -44.29
C LYS A 946 3.31 -2.33 -42.78
N LEU A 947 2.66 -1.27 -42.30
CA LEU A 947 2.59 -0.94 -40.89
C LEU A 947 1.34 -1.52 -40.24
N VAL A 948 1.49 -2.04 -39.03
CA VAL A 948 0.40 -2.62 -38.25
C VAL A 948 0.59 -2.35 -36.75
N TRP A 949 -0.51 -2.04 -36.07
CA TRP A 949 -0.53 -1.97 -34.60
C TRP A 949 -0.69 -3.37 -34.01
N VAL A 950 0.31 -3.79 -33.24
CA VAL A 950 0.35 -5.10 -32.58
C VAL A 950 0.66 -4.95 -31.09
N THR A 951 0.39 -5.98 -30.30
CA THR A 951 0.81 -5.97 -28.88
C THR A 951 2.23 -6.47 -28.71
N THR A 952 2.74 -6.34 -27.49
CA THR A 952 4.07 -6.80 -27.09
C THR A 952 4.30 -8.29 -27.36
N ALA A 953 3.26 -9.12 -27.24
CA ALA A 953 3.36 -10.57 -27.46
C ALA A 953 3.75 -10.93 -28.90
N ILE A 954 3.23 -10.18 -29.89
CA ILE A 954 3.52 -10.40 -31.31
C ILE A 954 4.96 -10.00 -31.64
N VAL A 955 5.38 -8.81 -31.22
CA VAL A 955 6.76 -8.33 -31.44
C VAL A 955 7.77 -9.29 -30.81
N LYS A 956 7.47 -9.75 -29.59
CA LYS A 956 8.28 -10.76 -28.90
C LYS A 956 8.38 -12.07 -29.67
N LEU A 957 7.29 -12.55 -30.27
CA LEU A 957 7.31 -13.79 -31.05
C LEU A 957 8.22 -13.69 -32.29
N TYR A 958 8.24 -12.54 -32.99
CA TYR A 958 9.21 -12.33 -34.06
C TYR A 958 10.65 -12.42 -33.55
N VAL A 959 10.95 -11.77 -32.42
CA VAL A 959 12.28 -11.81 -31.80
C VAL A 959 12.66 -13.24 -31.38
N GLU A 960 11.72 -14.02 -30.84
CA GLU A 960 11.92 -15.44 -30.50
C GLU A 960 12.30 -16.29 -31.74
N THR A 961 11.80 -15.92 -32.93
CA THR A 961 12.16 -16.57 -34.21
C THR A 961 13.46 -16.03 -34.85
N GLY A 962 14.16 -15.12 -34.17
CA GLY A 962 15.40 -14.51 -34.69
C GLY A 962 15.17 -13.35 -35.66
N ILE A 963 13.94 -12.88 -35.81
CA ILE A 963 13.59 -11.74 -36.66
C ILE A 963 13.43 -10.50 -35.77
N SER A 964 14.18 -9.44 -36.05
CA SER A 964 14.07 -8.16 -35.33
C SER A 964 13.21 -7.20 -36.12
N PRO A 965 11.93 -7.00 -35.76
CA PRO A 965 11.06 -6.11 -36.50
C PRO A 965 11.39 -4.63 -36.26
N GLU A 966 11.18 -3.79 -37.28
CA GLU A 966 11.30 -2.34 -37.18
C GLU A 966 10.04 -1.75 -36.55
N VAL A 967 10.20 -0.92 -35.52
CA VAL A 967 9.09 -0.25 -34.82
C VAL A 967 9.19 1.25 -35.04
N GLU A 968 8.14 1.85 -35.62
CA GLU A 968 8.09 3.28 -35.91
C GLU A 968 7.63 4.09 -34.68
N GLU A 969 6.56 3.63 -34.03
CA GLU A 969 5.89 4.30 -32.92
C GLU A 969 5.39 3.27 -31.89
N ALA A 970 5.17 3.71 -30.65
CA ALA A 970 4.68 2.82 -29.60
C ALA A 970 3.86 3.56 -28.54
N TRP A 971 2.79 2.92 -28.05
CA TRP A 971 2.08 3.31 -26.84
C TRP A 971 2.41 2.29 -25.76
N ILE A 972 3.33 2.63 -24.85
CA ILE A 972 3.92 1.64 -23.94
C ILE A 972 4.13 2.17 -22.52
N ALA A 973 4.12 1.26 -21.56
CA ALA A 973 4.51 1.50 -20.17
C ALA A 973 5.15 0.23 -19.58
N PRO A 974 5.82 0.30 -18.41
CA PRO A 974 6.44 -0.87 -17.82
C PRO A 974 5.46 -2.04 -17.64
N ALA A 975 5.86 -3.22 -18.13
CA ALA A 975 5.10 -4.45 -17.99
C ALA A 975 5.03 -4.86 -16.51
N ILE A 976 3.87 -5.33 -16.07
CA ILE A 976 3.70 -5.83 -14.71
C ILE A 976 2.91 -7.15 -14.68
N GLY A 977 3.32 -8.05 -13.78
CA GLY A 977 2.55 -9.25 -13.49
C GLY A 977 1.42 -8.95 -12.52
N PHE A 978 0.16 -9.01 -12.97
CA PHE A 978 -0.99 -8.83 -12.09
C PHE A 978 -1.37 -10.11 -11.38
N GLN A 979 -1.35 -10.07 -10.04
CA GLN A 979 -1.91 -11.16 -9.26
C GLN A 979 -3.42 -11.33 -9.51
N GLY A 980 -4.15 -10.27 -9.83
CA GLY A 980 -5.59 -10.34 -10.15
C GLY A 980 -5.91 -11.21 -11.37
N PHE A 981 -5.13 -11.13 -12.45
CA PHE A 981 -5.31 -12.00 -13.63
C PHE A 981 -5.02 -13.48 -13.29
N ARG A 982 -4.00 -13.73 -12.45
CA ARG A 982 -3.69 -15.10 -11.97
C ARG A 982 -4.81 -15.65 -11.11
N ASP A 983 -5.28 -14.87 -10.14
CA ASP A 983 -6.35 -15.26 -9.22
C ASP A 983 -7.66 -15.50 -9.99
N PHE A 984 -7.94 -14.71 -11.04
CA PHE A 984 -9.08 -14.90 -11.93
C PHE A 984 -8.99 -16.25 -12.68
N THR A 985 -7.84 -16.51 -13.33
CA THR A 985 -7.58 -17.76 -14.06
C THR A 985 -7.64 -18.98 -13.14
N ASP A 986 -6.95 -18.93 -11.99
CA ASP A 986 -6.82 -20.06 -11.08
C ASP A 986 -8.20 -20.42 -10.46
N ARG A 987 -9.01 -19.42 -10.07
CA ARG A 987 -10.39 -19.67 -9.56
C ARG A 987 -11.29 -20.34 -10.58
N LEU A 988 -11.33 -19.83 -11.82
CA LEU A 988 -12.17 -20.42 -12.87
C LEU A 988 -11.67 -21.81 -13.27
N ARG A 989 -10.35 -22.02 -13.33
CA ARG A 989 -9.77 -23.34 -13.59
C ARG A 989 -10.21 -24.35 -12.54
N ASP A 990 -10.06 -23.99 -11.26
CA ASP A 990 -10.34 -24.90 -10.15
C ASP A 990 -11.84 -25.18 -10.04
N ALA A 991 -12.69 -24.16 -10.24
CA ALA A 991 -14.16 -24.32 -10.31
C ALA A 991 -14.60 -25.21 -11.49
N LEU A 992 -14.04 -24.98 -12.69
CA LEU A 992 -14.35 -25.79 -13.86
C LEU A 992 -13.98 -27.27 -13.66
N LYS A 993 -12.89 -27.54 -12.95
CA LYS A 993 -12.47 -28.91 -12.63
C LYS A 993 -13.50 -29.64 -11.77
N VAL A 994 -14.16 -28.94 -10.85
CA VAL A 994 -15.20 -29.51 -9.99
C VAL A 994 -16.43 -29.89 -10.80
N VAL A 995 -16.97 -28.95 -11.59
CA VAL A 995 -18.20 -29.21 -12.36
C VAL A 995 -17.98 -30.20 -13.51
N GLU A 996 -16.80 -30.20 -14.14
CA GLU A 996 -16.46 -31.15 -15.21
C GLU A 996 -16.24 -32.59 -14.71
N ALA A 997 -16.13 -32.79 -13.39
CA ALA A 997 -16.08 -34.13 -12.80
C ALA A 997 -17.46 -34.81 -12.71
N HIS A 998 -18.55 -34.07 -12.96
CA HIS A 998 -19.93 -34.54 -12.90
C HIS A 998 -20.67 -34.30 -14.23
N PRO A 999 -20.19 -34.85 -15.37
CA PRO A 999 -20.80 -34.62 -16.68
C PRO A 999 -22.25 -35.11 -16.81
N GLU A 1000 -22.68 -36.03 -15.94
CA GLU A 1000 -24.04 -36.56 -15.85
C GLU A 1000 -25.05 -35.57 -15.26
N ASP A 1001 -24.59 -34.57 -14.50
CA ASP A 1001 -25.45 -33.58 -13.86
C ASP A 1001 -25.71 -32.40 -14.83
N ALA A 1002 -26.95 -32.32 -15.31
CA ALA A 1002 -27.37 -31.29 -16.27
C ALA A 1002 -27.23 -29.86 -15.69
N ASP A 1003 -27.44 -29.66 -14.39
CA ASP A 1003 -27.33 -28.35 -13.75
C ASP A 1003 -25.86 -27.94 -13.62
N GLU A 1004 -24.97 -28.87 -13.26
CA GLU A 1004 -23.52 -28.64 -13.26
C GLU A 1004 -23.00 -28.30 -14.67
N MET A 1005 -23.55 -28.92 -15.72
CA MET A 1005 -23.19 -28.58 -17.11
C MET A 1005 -23.64 -27.18 -17.52
N VAL A 1006 -24.79 -26.70 -17.02
CA VAL A 1006 -25.23 -25.31 -17.23
C VAL A 1006 -24.31 -24.33 -16.49
N VAL A 1007 -23.91 -24.64 -15.25
CA VAL A 1007 -22.96 -23.83 -14.48
C VAL A 1007 -21.58 -23.80 -15.16
N ARG A 1008 -21.10 -24.94 -15.66
CA ARG A 1008 -19.86 -25.06 -16.47
C ARG A 1008 -19.89 -24.12 -17.67
N ASP A 1009 -21.00 -24.10 -18.41
CA ASP A 1009 -21.12 -23.29 -19.62
C ASP A 1009 -21.12 -21.79 -19.30
N ALA A 1010 -21.73 -21.39 -18.18
CA ALA A 1010 -21.66 -20.02 -17.67
C ALA A 1010 -20.24 -19.61 -17.26
N MET A 1011 -19.48 -20.48 -16.60
CA MET A 1011 -18.06 -20.26 -16.28
C MET A 1011 -17.22 -20.13 -17.55
N LYS A 1012 -17.47 -20.97 -18.56
CA LYS A 1012 -16.81 -20.86 -19.87
C LYS A 1012 -17.11 -19.55 -20.57
N ALA A 1013 -18.38 -19.12 -20.57
CA ALA A 1013 -18.77 -17.83 -21.11
C ALA A 1013 -18.10 -16.65 -20.38
N THR A 1014 -17.86 -16.78 -19.06
CA THR A 1014 -17.26 -15.72 -18.22
C THR A 1014 -15.87 -15.34 -18.72
N TYR A 1015 -14.94 -16.28 -18.88
CA TYR A 1015 -13.60 -15.93 -19.38
C TYR A 1015 -13.54 -15.69 -20.90
N ARG A 1016 -14.42 -16.33 -21.69
CA ARG A 1016 -14.47 -16.14 -23.15
C ARG A 1016 -14.90 -14.73 -23.55
N THR A 1017 -15.73 -14.07 -22.76
CA THR A 1017 -16.28 -12.76 -23.11
C THR A 1017 -15.50 -11.58 -22.53
N LEU A 1018 -14.64 -11.81 -21.53
CA LEU A 1018 -13.94 -10.75 -20.79
C LEU A 1018 -12.97 -9.94 -21.65
N HIS A 1019 -12.10 -10.57 -22.46
CA HIS A 1019 -11.17 -9.85 -23.32
C HIS A 1019 -11.89 -8.98 -24.36
N GLY A 1020 -13.05 -9.43 -24.85
CA GLY A 1020 -13.96 -8.61 -25.65
C GLY A 1020 -14.46 -7.39 -24.88
N LYS A 1021 -14.90 -7.59 -23.63
CA LYS A 1021 -15.41 -6.51 -22.78
C LYS A 1021 -14.33 -5.49 -22.37
N LEU A 1022 -13.08 -5.90 -22.21
CA LEU A 1022 -11.93 -5.02 -21.93
C LEU A 1022 -11.64 -4.05 -23.09
N ARG A 1023 -11.97 -4.44 -24.34
CA ARG A 1023 -11.82 -3.61 -25.54
C ARG A 1023 -12.90 -2.53 -25.68
N ASN A 1024 -13.99 -2.65 -24.94
CA ASN A 1024 -15.07 -1.68 -24.98
C ASN A 1024 -14.84 -0.60 -23.91
N ASP A 1025 -14.66 0.63 -24.34
CA ASP A 1025 -14.51 1.82 -23.51
C ASP A 1025 -15.84 2.28 -22.85
N ASP A 1026 -16.97 1.96 -23.49
CA ASP A 1026 -18.33 2.37 -23.11
C ASP A 1026 -18.81 1.93 -21.70
N GLN A 1027 -18.21 0.89 -21.12
CA GLN A 1027 -18.70 0.28 -19.87
C GLN A 1027 -18.12 0.91 -18.59
N MET A 1028 -17.07 1.73 -18.70
CA MET A 1028 -16.49 2.53 -17.60
C MET A 1028 -16.06 1.78 -16.31
N VAL A 1029 -16.01 0.44 -16.29
CA VAL A 1029 -15.50 -0.38 -15.15
C VAL A 1029 -14.00 -0.58 -15.27
N ILE A 1030 -13.55 -1.08 -16.42
CA ILE A 1030 -12.15 -1.21 -16.82
C ILE A 1030 -12.05 -0.85 -18.31
N ALA A 1031 -11.73 0.40 -18.64
CA ALA A 1031 -11.52 0.85 -20.02
C ALA A 1031 -10.04 0.68 -20.40
N ARG A 1032 -9.61 -0.56 -20.67
CA ARG A 1032 -8.23 -0.91 -21.02
C ARG A 1032 -8.19 -1.77 -22.29
N PRO A 1033 -8.37 -1.16 -23.48
CA PRO A 1033 -8.35 -1.91 -24.73
C PRO A 1033 -7.06 -2.68 -24.96
N ASP A 1034 -5.92 -2.11 -24.56
CA ASP A 1034 -4.61 -2.76 -24.57
C ASP A 1034 -4.59 -4.11 -23.85
N TRP A 1035 -5.28 -4.24 -22.72
CA TRP A 1035 -5.36 -5.51 -22.01
C TRP A 1035 -6.16 -6.55 -22.78
N GLY A 1036 -7.27 -6.13 -23.40
CA GLY A 1036 -8.08 -7.01 -24.22
C GLY A 1036 -7.32 -7.54 -25.44
N TYR A 1037 -6.56 -6.66 -26.12
CA TYR A 1037 -5.67 -7.06 -27.21
C TYR A 1037 -4.54 -7.97 -26.73
N ALA A 1038 -3.87 -7.63 -25.62
CA ALA A 1038 -2.76 -8.42 -25.09
C ALA A 1038 -3.18 -9.86 -24.72
N VAL A 1039 -4.37 -10.05 -24.14
CA VAL A 1039 -4.88 -11.40 -23.83
C VAL A 1039 -5.16 -12.20 -25.10
N ARG A 1040 -5.73 -11.58 -26.14
CA ARG A 1040 -5.97 -12.24 -27.42
C ARG A 1040 -4.65 -12.66 -28.06
N ASP A 1041 -3.70 -11.73 -28.17
CA ASP A 1041 -2.41 -11.97 -28.82
C ASP A 1041 -1.58 -13.00 -28.05
N GLU A 1042 -1.67 -13.05 -26.73
CA GLU A 1042 -1.03 -14.10 -25.95
C GLU A 1042 -1.65 -15.48 -26.22
N ALA A 1043 -2.98 -15.57 -26.42
CA ALA A 1043 -3.63 -16.82 -26.80
C ALA A 1043 -3.16 -17.29 -28.20
N TRP A 1044 -3.16 -16.38 -29.18
CA TRP A 1044 -2.70 -16.63 -30.55
C TRP A 1044 -1.22 -17.03 -30.61
N THR A 1045 -0.33 -16.22 -30.02
CA THR A 1045 1.11 -16.51 -29.99
C THR A 1045 1.42 -17.77 -29.18
N GLY A 1046 0.62 -18.09 -28.17
CA GLY A 1046 0.70 -19.36 -27.43
C GLY A 1046 0.46 -20.58 -28.32
N VAL A 1047 -0.45 -20.51 -29.30
CA VAL A 1047 -0.64 -21.56 -30.31
C VAL A 1047 0.49 -21.56 -31.32
N LEU A 1048 0.87 -20.39 -31.84
CA LEU A 1048 1.96 -20.27 -32.82
C LEU A 1048 3.28 -20.81 -32.29
N ARG A 1049 3.63 -20.58 -31.02
CA ARG A 1049 4.84 -21.19 -30.42
C ARG A 1049 4.84 -22.71 -30.50
N LYS A 1050 3.68 -23.35 -30.39
CA LYS A 1050 3.56 -24.81 -30.51
C LYS A 1050 3.72 -25.26 -31.96
N VAL A 1051 3.08 -24.54 -32.88
CA VAL A 1051 3.25 -24.73 -34.33
C VAL A 1051 4.71 -24.55 -34.76
N TYR A 1052 5.38 -23.52 -34.25
CA TYR A 1052 6.76 -23.22 -34.61
C TYR A 1052 7.73 -24.26 -34.05
N ARG A 1053 7.43 -24.86 -32.89
CA ARG A 1053 8.16 -26.04 -32.40
C ARG A 1053 7.92 -27.26 -33.28
N SER A 1054 6.68 -27.52 -33.73
CA SER A 1054 6.40 -28.66 -34.61
C SER A 1054 7.07 -28.52 -35.99
N ALA A 1055 7.21 -27.29 -36.48
CA ALA A 1055 7.87 -26.96 -37.74
C ALA A 1055 9.41 -26.90 -37.64
N GLY A 1056 9.96 -27.03 -36.43
CA GLY A 1056 11.41 -26.96 -36.22
C GLY A 1056 12.01 -25.55 -36.26
N ILE A 1057 11.19 -24.50 -36.03
CA ILE A 1057 11.62 -23.08 -36.07
C ILE A 1057 12.18 -22.64 -34.72
N LEU A 1058 11.47 -22.94 -33.62
CA LEU A 1058 11.90 -22.56 -32.26
C LEU A 1058 12.77 -23.61 -31.56
N GLN A 1059 12.88 -24.81 -32.13
CA GLN A 1059 13.70 -25.92 -31.62
C GLN A 1059 13.96 -26.92 -32.76
N GLU A 1060 15.05 -27.67 -32.69
CA GLU A 1060 15.29 -28.81 -33.59
C GLU A 1060 14.29 -29.94 -33.27
N VAL A 1061 13.75 -30.62 -34.29
CA VAL A 1061 12.87 -31.79 -34.14
C VAL A 1061 13.18 -32.83 -35.22
N ASP A 1062 13.08 -34.11 -34.86
CA ASP A 1062 13.38 -35.23 -35.76
C ASP A 1062 12.45 -35.26 -36.99
N ILE A 1063 11.17 -34.93 -36.79
CA ILE A 1063 10.16 -34.92 -37.83
C ILE A 1063 9.44 -33.58 -37.80
N LYS A 1064 9.75 -32.73 -38.78
CA LYS A 1064 9.07 -31.44 -38.96
C LYS A 1064 7.65 -31.70 -39.48
N ARG A 1065 6.66 -31.10 -38.82
CA ARG A 1065 5.27 -31.11 -39.27
C ARG A 1065 4.74 -29.69 -39.39
N TYR A 1066 4.08 -29.41 -40.51
CA TYR A 1066 3.55 -28.10 -40.85
C TYR A 1066 2.02 -28.11 -40.75
N PRO A 1067 1.40 -27.05 -40.19
CA PRO A 1067 -0.04 -26.98 -40.10
C PRO A 1067 -0.66 -26.72 -41.48
N VAL A 1068 -1.91 -27.13 -41.64
CA VAL A 1068 -2.76 -26.81 -42.80
C VAL A 1068 -3.80 -25.75 -42.43
N ALA A 1069 -4.20 -25.70 -41.16
CA ALA A 1069 -4.99 -24.63 -40.56
C ALA A 1069 -4.59 -24.40 -39.10
N VAL A 1070 -4.69 -23.15 -38.66
CA VAL A 1070 -4.44 -22.71 -37.29
C VAL A 1070 -5.53 -21.72 -36.91
N ASP A 1071 -6.12 -21.90 -35.75
CA ASP A 1071 -7.01 -20.97 -35.06
C ASP A 1071 -6.50 -20.78 -33.62
N THR A 1072 -7.03 -19.81 -32.89
CA THR A 1072 -6.64 -19.51 -31.51
C THR A 1072 -6.82 -20.71 -30.56
N ASP A 1073 -7.73 -21.63 -30.88
CA ASP A 1073 -7.96 -22.85 -30.12
C ASP A 1073 -7.85 -24.14 -30.94
N GLU A 1074 -7.41 -24.09 -32.21
CA GLU A 1074 -7.29 -25.30 -33.03
C GLU A 1074 -6.03 -25.30 -33.89
N VAL A 1075 -5.38 -26.47 -34.01
CA VAL A 1075 -4.32 -26.68 -35.01
C VAL A 1075 -4.60 -27.94 -35.79
N VAL A 1076 -4.46 -27.86 -37.11
CA VAL A 1076 -4.81 -28.95 -38.03
C VAL A 1076 -3.57 -29.35 -38.83
N TYR A 1077 -3.31 -30.65 -38.92
CA TYR A 1077 -2.16 -31.23 -39.63
C TYR A 1077 -2.59 -32.35 -40.57
N ALA A 1078 -1.90 -32.47 -41.70
CA ALA A 1078 -2.00 -33.66 -42.54
C ALA A 1078 -1.20 -34.83 -41.93
N THR A 1079 -1.68 -36.06 -42.12
CA THR A 1079 -1.08 -37.28 -41.56
C THR A 1079 -1.36 -38.49 -42.44
N ALA A 1080 -0.42 -39.43 -42.47
CA ALA A 1080 -0.59 -40.75 -43.09
C ALA A 1080 -1.43 -41.72 -42.24
N ASP A 1081 -1.49 -41.46 -40.93
CA ASP A 1081 -2.19 -42.29 -39.95
C ASP A 1081 -3.53 -41.64 -39.57
N PRO A 1082 -4.67 -42.34 -39.71
CA PRO A 1082 -5.97 -41.86 -39.24
C PRO A 1082 -6.10 -41.81 -37.72
N ASP A 1083 -5.22 -42.47 -36.95
CA ASP A 1083 -5.19 -42.34 -35.50
C ASP A 1083 -4.52 -41.01 -35.09
N PRO A 1084 -5.28 -40.06 -34.53
CA PRO A 1084 -4.74 -38.76 -34.16
C PRO A 1084 -3.75 -38.83 -32.99
N ARG A 1085 -3.73 -39.93 -32.20
CA ARG A 1085 -2.76 -40.11 -31.10
C ARG A 1085 -1.44 -40.72 -31.58
N ALA A 1086 -1.44 -41.49 -32.67
CA ALA A 1086 -0.23 -42.03 -33.27
C ALA A 1086 0.60 -40.95 -34.01
N SER A 1087 -0.05 -39.85 -34.37
CA SER A 1087 0.50 -38.84 -35.27
C SER A 1087 0.64 -37.44 -34.67
N VAL A 1088 0.88 -37.35 -33.35
CA VAL A 1088 0.97 -36.07 -32.63
C VAL A 1088 2.22 -35.27 -33.06
N PRO A 1089 2.05 -34.03 -33.58
CA PRO A 1089 3.17 -33.14 -33.86
C PRO A 1089 4.01 -32.81 -32.63
N ALA A 1090 5.32 -32.68 -32.83
CA ALA A 1090 6.25 -32.26 -31.77
C ALA A 1090 5.83 -30.92 -31.16
N GLY A 1091 5.83 -30.82 -29.83
CA GLY A 1091 5.41 -29.62 -29.10
C GLY A 1091 3.92 -29.55 -28.76
N LEU A 1092 3.08 -30.45 -29.26
CA LEU A 1092 1.70 -30.65 -28.80
C LEU A 1092 1.65 -31.71 -27.70
N LYS A 1093 0.98 -31.37 -26.59
CA LYS A 1093 0.73 -32.30 -25.48
C LYS A 1093 -0.74 -32.70 -25.53
N LEU A 1094 -1.03 -33.98 -25.75
CA LEU A 1094 -2.41 -34.47 -25.71
C LEU A 1094 -2.89 -34.68 -24.28
N ALA A 1095 -4.20 -34.63 -24.11
CA ALA A 1095 -4.88 -35.12 -22.93
C ALA A 1095 -4.83 -36.66 -22.86
N PRO A 1096 -4.66 -37.27 -21.67
CA PRO A 1096 -4.87 -38.71 -21.51
C PRO A 1096 -6.30 -39.09 -21.89
N GLU A 1097 -6.51 -40.32 -22.34
CA GLU A 1097 -7.83 -40.79 -22.80
C GLU A 1097 -8.84 -40.90 -21.66
N ASP A 1098 -8.37 -41.38 -20.50
CA ASP A 1098 -9.20 -41.63 -19.31
C ASP A 1098 -9.14 -40.50 -18.27
N ALA A 1099 -8.59 -39.32 -18.60
CA ALA A 1099 -8.43 -38.22 -17.65
C ALA A 1099 -8.97 -36.90 -18.16
N LEU A 1100 -9.46 -36.07 -17.22
CA LEU A 1100 -9.84 -34.70 -17.54
C LEU A 1100 -8.62 -33.91 -18.04
N PRO A 1101 -8.72 -33.23 -19.19
CA PRO A 1101 -7.60 -32.48 -19.75
C PRO A 1101 -7.21 -31.29 -18.88
N GLU A 1102 -5.90 -31.08 -18.78
CA GLU A 1102 -5.31 -29.92 -18.14
C GLU A 1102 -5.18 -28.74 -19.13
N LEU A 1103 -5.04 -27.53 -18.57
CA LEU A 1103 -4.78 -26.33 -19.38
C LEU A 1103 -3.49 -26.49 -20.20
N GLY A 1104 -3.53 -26.08 -21.46
CA GLY A 1104 -2.40 -26.15 -22.39
C GLY A 1104 -2.27 -27.47 -23.14
N GLN A 1105 -3.06 -28.49 -22.80
CA GLN A 1105 -3.20 -29.74 -23.57
C GLN A 1105 -4.18 -29.59 -24.74
N PHE A 1106 -4.16 -30.56 -25.66
CA PHE A 1106 -5.08 -30.66 -26.79
C PHE A 1106 -5.92 -31.93 -26.74
N ARG A 1107 -7.14 -31.83 -27.26
CA ARG A 1107 -8.01 -32.95 -27.56
C ARG A 1107 -7.95 -33.24 -29.06
N PRO A 1108 -7.63 -34.46 -29.48
CA PRO A 1108 -7.71 -34.82 -30.88
C PRO A 1108 -9.17 -34.81 -31.35
N LYS A 1109 -9.42 -34.26 -32.54
CA LYS A 1109 -10.69 -34.43 -33.28
C LYS A 1109 -10.60 -35.67 -34.16
N THR A 1110 -11.75 -36.15 -34.63
CA THR A 1110 -11.83 -37.25 -35.59
C THR A 1110 -11.06 -36.89 -36.86
N ALA A 1111 -10.25 -37.82 -37.36
CA ALA A 1111 -9.57 -37.66 -38.63
C ALA A 1111 -10.59 -37.57 -39.77
N MET A 1112 -10.36 -36.64 -40.69
CA MET A 1112 -11.09 -36.53 -41.95
C MET A 1112 -10.17 -36.95 -43.09
N THR A 1113 -10.73 -37.43 -44.20
CA THR A 1113 -9.90 -37.67 -45.38
C THR A 1113 -9.45 -36.35 -46.00
N ALA A 1114 -8.29 -36.34 -46.68
CA ALA A 1114 -7.80 -35.15 -47.37
C ALA A 1114 -8.82 -34.59 -48.37
N LYS A 1115 -9.61 -35.47 -49.01
CA LYS A 1115 -10.69 -35.10 -49.92
C LYS A 1115 -11.85 -34.39 -49.20
N GLU A 1116 -12.34 -34.97 -48.09
CA GLU A 1116 -13.41 -34.35 -47.29
C GLU A 1116 -12.98 -32.99 -46.74
N TRP A 1117 -11.72 -32.83 -46.36
CA TRP A 1117 -11.16 -31.55 -45.93
C TRP A 1117 -11.19 -30.49 -47.05
N GLU A 1118 -10.77 -30.85 -48.26
CA GLU A 1118 -10.83 -29.93 -49.42
C GLU A 1118 -12.28 -29.56 -49.79
N GLU A 1119 -13.24 -30.47 -49.62
CA GLU A 1119 -14.66 -30.22 -49.88
C GLU A 1119 -15.34 -29.34 -48.80
N THR A 1120 -14.89 -29.41 -47.54
CA THR A 1120 -15.48 -28.65 -46.42
C THR A 1120 -14.90 -27.24 -46.23
N ARG A 1121 -13.69 -26.98 -46.72
CA ARG A 1121 -13.00 -25.68 -46.64
C ARG A 1121 -12.83 -24.97 -48.00
N GLY A 1122 -13.36 -25.55 -49.08
CA GLY A 1122 -13.30 -25.04 -50.45
C GLY A 1122 -14.16 -23.82 -50.72
#